data_AF-A0A7X9RV33-F1
#
_entry.id   AF-A0A7X9RV33-F1
#
_cell.length_a   1.000
_cell.length_b   1.000
_cell.length_c   1.000
_cell.angle_alpha   90.00
_cell.angle_beta   90.00
_cell.angle_gamma   90.00
#
_symmetry.space_group_name_H-M   'P 1'
#
loop_
_entity.id
_entity.type
_entity.pdbx_description
1 polymer ?
#
loop_
_entity_poly.entity_id
_entity_poly.type
_entity_poly.pdbx_seq_one_letter_code
_entity_poly.pdbx_strand_id
1 'polypeptide(L)'
;MNTSTKIKLLLPLLLFISLVSHGQKLVNDVTALKEAIKTAKAGDIILMKNGVWKDAEIKFKGEGTEQQPIILKAETNGSVYLEGQSYIGISGKYLQVEGLTFRNGYTPTNAVISYRTSSKELAYHCRVTQCVVESYSNPERYDADKWVEMYGKNNTFDHNALVDKRNKGVTFTVRLNSEESLENNHIIEYNYFGKRQNLGSNGGETLRIGTSHYSRKNSNSIVRNNYFEACDGELEIISNKSCGNTYQNNVFDECKGTLTMRHGERTLVENNYFLGNRKHNTGGIRVINEYQTVKNNYLSGLTGYRFRGALVVMNGVPNSPLNRYNQVVGAKITNNIIIDSDHIQLCAGSDEERSATPVDSHFDQNVLMTTTNPKLFTVYDDISGISFNGNYINQEENTPTEEGFKKVEYALTENENGLKVPSKKILKKIGFEGEVKLPVTKAEVGPSYYQKDQNKLGLNEGKVIEVEPGINTIIEAYSKSNAGDILQLKGGQEYIMTKTLFVKHSITIKSDAKAIVKSEKTVAIRVENGGDLELNNLLIDASDAPDQSGNAIVSTSKYSMNDNYIFKTIDCTVKNLNINHTFNFLKIYPSTMADTIQIQNTDFEDVTGAILALDKEVDDLGMYNAEYVIIDQSNFKNIGNTIADVYRGGTDESTFGPNVSVTNSTFEEVGKDKRNKEMSSLTFHGVQHLVVEDCLWKKSAPLKLFLTNGEPISIIKDCTFDETEKVVANSDQYSLENVKMINK
;
A
#
# COMPACT_ATOMS: atom_id res chain seq x y z
N MET A 1 70.71 -72.43 -1.81
CA MET A 1 70.90 -71.23 -2.65
C MET A 1 69.82 -71.24 -3.74
N ASN A 2 69.29 -70.04 -4.03
CA ASN A 2 68.28 -69.67 -5.06
C ASN A 2 66.82 -70.01 -4.74
N THR A 3 66.12 -69.17 -3.97
CA THR A 3 65.32 -67.97 -4.36
C THR A 3 63.96 -68.32 -4.97
N SER A 4 62.95 -68.38 -4.09
CA SER A 4 61.52 -68.45 -4.40
C SER A 4 60.99 -67.07 -4.79
N THR A 5 60.51 -66.92 -6.02
CA THR A 5 59.87 -65.70 -6.52
C THR A 5 58.36 -65.82 -6.30
N LYS A 6 57.81 -65.11 -5.31
CA LYS A 6 56.36 -64.93 -5.14
C LYS A 6 55.88 -63.83 -6.08
N ILE A 7 55.17 -64.20 -7.15
CA ILE A 7 54.42 -63.26 -8.00
C ILE A 7 53.15 -62.87 -7.22
N LYS A 8 53.07 -61.61 -6.78
CA LYS A 8 51.83 -61.01 -6.27
C LYS A 8 50.97 -60.63 -7.48
N LEU A 9 49.87 -61.36 -7.67
CA LEU A 9 48.82 -61.02 -8.63
C LEU A 9 48.08 -59.77 -8.10
N LEU A 10 48.31 -58.62 -8.74
CA LEU A 10 47.59 -57.37 -8.45
C LEU A 10 46.24 -57.45 -9.18
N LEU A 11 45.15 -57.63 -8.43
CA LEU A 11 43.78 -57.58 -8.96
C LEU A 11 43.41 -56.10 -9.17
N PRO A 12 43.00 -55.64 -10.37
CA PRO A 12 42.51 -54.29 -10.54
C PRO A 12 41.11 -54.21 -9.92
N LEU A 13 40.98 -53.44 -8.84
CA LEU A 13 39.69 -53.05 -8.28
C LEU A 13 39.02 -52.12 -9.31
N LEU A 14 38.19 -52.69 -10.20
CA LEU A 14 37.28 -51.93 -11.05
C LEU A 14 36.31 -51.18 -10.14
N LEU A 15 36.59 -49.90 -9.89
CA LEU A 15 35.58 -48.94 -9.47
C LEU A 15 34.52 -48.89 -10.58
N PHE A 16 33.40 -49.58 -10.38
CA PHE A 16 32.16 -49.27 -11.06
C PHE A 16 31.73 -47.88 -10.60
N ILE A 17 32.19 -46.85 -11.30
CA ILE A 17 31.54 -45.54 -11.29
C ILE A 17 30.20 -45.78 -11.96
N SER A 18 29.16 -46.01 -11.16
CA SER A 18 27.79 -45.89 -11.64
C SER A 18 27.60 -44.44 -12.06
N LEU A 19 27.66 -44.18 -13.38
CA LEU A 19 27.13 -42.96 -13.98
C LEU A 19 25.64 -42.94 -13.64
N VAL A 20 25.29 -42.30 -12.51
CA VAL A 20 23.91 -41.95 -12.21
C VAL A 20 23.53 -40.91 -13.26
N SER A 21 22.73 -41.31 -14.24
CA SER A 21 22.15 -40.36 -15.18
C SER A 21 21.22 -39.44 -14.39
N HIS A 22 21.62 -38.18 -14.20
CA HIS A 22 20.76 -37.14 -13.66
C HIS A 22 19.59 -36.95 -14.61
N GLY A 23 18.39 -37.29 -14.14
CA GLY A 23 17.21 -37.38 -14.99
C GLY A 23 16.42 -36.08 -14.98
N GLN A 24 16.24 -35.45 -16.13
CA GLN A 24 15.13 -34.53 -16.32
C GLN A 24 13.84 -35.34 -16.40
N LYS A 25 12.87 -35.05 -15.53
CA LYS A 25 11.57 -35.71 -15.49
C LYS A 25 10.46 -34.69 -15.77
N LEU A 26 9.89 -34.74 -16.97
CA LEU A 26 8.69 -33.98 -17.33
C LEU A 26 7.47 -34.58 -16.63
N VAL A 27 6.68 -33.73 -15.97
CA VAL A 27 5.42 -34.10 -15.32
C VAL A 27 4.28 -33.27 -15.88
N ASN A 28 3.13 -33.92 -16.09
CA ASN A 28 2.00 -33.34 -16.83
C ASN A 28 0.76 -33.11 -15.94
N ASP A 29 0.79 -33.60 -14.70
CA ASP A 29 -0.30 -33.48 -13.74
C ASP A 29 0.22 -33.56 -12.29
N VAL A 30 -0.65 -33.21 -11.33
CA VAL A 30 -0.32 -33.14 -9.90
C VAL A 30 0.08 -34.52 -9.33
N THR A 31 -0.46 -35.61 -9.85
CA THR A 31 -0.13 -36.97 -9.39
C THR A 31 1.29 -37.34 -9.80
N ALA A 32 1.64 -37.10 -11.07
CA ALA A 32 2.99 -37.30 -11.59
C ALA A 32 4.02 -36.40 -10.89
N LEU A 33 3.64 -35.14 -10.59
CA LEU A 33 4.47 -34.22 -9.81
C LEU A 33 4.75 -34.74 -8.40
N LYS A 34 3.72 -35.17 -7.67
CA LYS A 34 3.87 -35.74 -6.31
C LYS A 34 4.79 -36.96 -6.29
N GLU A 35 4.65 -37.86 -7.27
CA GLU A 35 5.53 -39.02 -7.38
C GLU A 35 6.96 -38.64 -7.77
N ALA A 36 7.13 -37.68 -8.70
CA ALA A 36 8.46 -37.16 -9.06
C ALA A 36 9.19 -36.58 -7.85
N ILE A 37 8.53 -35.75 -7.05
CA ILE A 37 9.10 -35.17 -5.82
C ILE A 37 9.51 -36.28 -4.85
N LYS A 38 8.64 -37.27 -4.62
CA LYS A 38 8.91 -38.38 -3.69
C LYS A 38 10.14 -39.20 -4.06
N THR A 39 10.41 -39.38 -5.35
CA THR A 39 11.53 -40.20 -5.86
C THR A 39 12.79 -39.41 -6.16
N ALA A 40 12.74 -38.07 -6.09
CA ALA A 40 13.83 -37.20 -6.51
C ALA A 40 15.07 -37.38 -5.63
N LYS A 41 16.24 -37.34 -6.28
CA LYS A 41 17.57 -37.42 -5.68
C LYS A 41 18.35 -36.16 -6.01
N ALA A 42 19.44 -35.92 -5.28
CA ALA A 42 20.36 -34.81 -5.54
C ALA A 42 20.73 -34.73 -7.03
N GLY A 43 20.56 -33.55 -7.63
CA GLY A 43 20.83 -33.28 -9.04
C GLY A 43 19.68 -33.58 -10.01
N ASP A 44 18.56 -34.15 -9.54
CA ASP A 44 17.38 -34.36 -10.39
C ASP A 44 16.66 -33.04 -10.71
N ILE A 45 16.06 -32.99 -11.90
CA ILE A 45 15.27 -31.86 -12.38
C ILE A 45 13.86 -32.34 -12.69
N ILE A 46 12.87 -31.77 -12.02
CA ILE A 46 11.44 -31.98 -12.27
C ILE A 46 10.93 -30.81 -13.12
N LEU A 47 10.52 -31.09 -14.35
CA LEU A 47 9.96 -30.11 -15.28
C LEU A 47 8.44 -30.16 -15.24
N MET A 48 7.79 -29.07 -14.86
CA MET A 48 6.33 -28.93 -14.97
C MET A 48 5.95 -28.53 -16.38
N LYS A 49 5.14 -29.36 -17.06
CA LYS A 49 4.66 -29.07 -18.41
C LYS A 49 3.91 -27.74 -18.48
N ASN A 50 4.11 -27.00 -19.57
CA ASN A 50 3.41 -25.76 -19.87
C ASN A 50 1.88 -25.91 -19.79
N GLY A 51 1.22 -24.90 -19.25
CA GLY A 51 -0.24 -24.85 -19.10
C GLY A 51 -0.70 -24.46 -17.70
N VAL A 52 -2.01 -24.63 -17.48
CA VAL A 52 -2.67 -24.32 -16.21
C VAL A 52 -2.66 -25.53 -15.30
N TRP A 53 -2.14 -25.33 -14.10
CA TRP A 53 -2.12 -26.25 -12.97
C TRP A 53 -3.08 -25.70 -11.92
N LYS A 54 -4.34 -26.11 -12.00
CA LYS A 54 -5.40 -25.63 -11.12
C LYS A 54 -5.43 -26.42 -9.81
N ASP A 55 -5.63 -25.73 -8.70
CA ASP A 55 -5.76 -26.32 -7.35
C ASP A 55 -4.58 -27.26 -6.99
N ALA A 56 -3.37 -26.87 -7.41
CA ALA A 56 -2.15 -27.65 -7.24
C ALA A 56 -1.54 -27.42 -5.84
N GLU A 57 -1.68 -28.44 -4.98
CA GLU A 57 -1.03 -28.48 -3.67
C GLU A 57 0.38 -29.09 -3.77
N ILE A 58 1.41 -28.24 -3.81
CA ILE A 58 2.79 -28.69 -4.01
C ILE A 58 3.52 -28.75 -2.67
N LYS A 59 3.94 -29.96 -2.26
CA LYS A 59 4.85 -30.16 -1.12
C LYS A 59 6.20 -30.61 -1.65
N PHE A 60 7.07 -29.66 -1.95
CA PHE A 60 8.40 -29.92 -2.49
C PHE A 60 9.38 -30.24 -1.36
N LYS A 61 9.50 -31.54 -1.07
CA LYS A 61 10.36 -32.06 -0.01
C LYS A 61 11.48 -32.91 -0.60
N GLY A 62 12.71 -32.67 -0.18
CA GLY A 62 13.87 -33.44 -0.63
C GLY A 62 15.20 -32.97 -0.03
N GLU A 63 16.26 -33.73 -0.30
CA GLU A 63 17.61 -33.40 0.12
C GLU A 63 18.56 -33.45 -1.08
N GLY A 64 18.85 -32.28 -1.64
CA GLY A 64 19.95 -32.09 -2.58
C GLY A 64 21.28 -31.85 -1.87
N THR A 65 22.29 -31.50 -2.65
CA THR A 65 23.57 -30.98 -2.15
C THR A 65 23.86 -29.63 -2.78
N GLU A 66 24.84 -28.89 -2.25
CA GLU A 66 25.26 -27.60 -2.80
C GLU A 66 25.65 -27.69 -4.28
N GLN A 67 26.35 -28.77 -4.68
CA GLN A 67 26.76 -29.01 -6.06
C GLN A 67 25.66 -29.64 -6.92
N GLN A 68 24.68 -30.28 -6.29
CA GLN A 68 23.62 -31.04 -6.97
C GLN A 68 22.25 -30.77 -6.29
N PRO A 69 21.70 -29.56 -6.43
CA PRO A 69 20.38 -29.25 -5.90
C PRO A 69 19.30 -30.09 -6.60
N ILE A 70 18.16 -30.29 -5.94
CA ILE A 70 16.97 -30.81 -6.61
C ILE A 70 16.19 -29.61 -7.15
N ILE A 71 15.88 -29.60 -8.44
CA ILE A 71 15.25 -28.46 -9.10
C ILE A 71 13.83 -28.82 -9.52
N LEU A 72 12.84 -28.05 -9.05
CA LEU A 72 11.49 -28.02 -9.59
C LEU A 72 11.33 -26.76 -10.45
N LYS A 73 11.12 -26.89 -11.76
CA LYS A 73 10.99 -25.72 -12.62
C LYS A 73 9.92 -25.87 -13.71
N ALA A 74 9.45 -24.74 -14.21
CA ALA A 74 8.64 -24.71 -15.41
C ALA A 74 9.39 -25.29 -16.62
N GLU A 75 8.67 -25.98 -17.51
CA GLU A 75 9.19 -26.39 -18.83
C GLU A 75 9.63 -25.17 -19.63
N THR A 76 8.82 -24.12 -19.63
CA THR A 76 9.17 -22.79 -20.14
C THR A 76 8.79 -21.74 -19.10
N ASN A 77 9.78 -20.93 -18.67
CA ASN A 77 9.55 -19.88 -17.67
C ASN A 77 8.42 -18.94 -18.14
N GLY A 78 7.46 -18.67 -17.26
CA GLY A 78 6.27 -17.85 -17.57
C GLY A 78 5.15 -18.58 -18.32
N SER A 79 5.27 -19.89 -18.57
CA SER A 79 4.25 -20.70 -19.26
C SER A 79 3.60 -21.78 -18.38
N VAL A 80 3.95 -21.84 -17.08
CA VAL A 80 3.30 -22.70 -16.07
C VAL A 80 2.53 -21.81 -15.10
N TYR A 81 1.21 -21.90 -15.16
CA TYR A 81 0.29 -21.08 -14.37
C TYR A 81 -0.35 -21.90 -13.26
N LEU A 82 -0.12 -21.51 -12.01
CA LEU A 82 -0.77 -22.05 -10.83
C LEU A 82 -2.00 -21.19 -10.53
N GLU A 83 -3.18 -21.76 -10.74
CA GLU A 83 -4.48 -21.07 -10.62
C GLU A 83 -5.38 -21.73 -9.57
N GLY A 84 -6.49 -21.08 -9.21
CA GLY A 84 -7.41 -21.59 -8.19
C GLY A 84 -6.82 -21.53 -6.78
N GLN A 85 -6.86 -22.64 -6.05
CA GLN A 85 -6.36 -22.79 -4.69
C GLN A 85 -4.98 -23.47 -4.63
N SER A 86 -4.09 -23.08 -5.54
CA SER A 86 -2.71 -23.59 -5.61
C SER A 86 -1.77 -22.93 -4.60
N TYR A 87 -0.78 -23.68 -4.11
CA TYR A 87 0.28 -23.19 -3.23
C TYR A 87 1.50 -24.14 -3.25
N ILE A 88 2.65 -23.67 -2.75
CA ILE A 88 3.87 -24.47 -2.61
C ILE A 88 4.48 -24.34 -1.21
N GLY A 89 4.75 -25.50 -0.59
CA GLY A 89 5.58 -25.65 0.61
C GLY A 89 6.89 -26.35 0.28
N ILE A 90 8.01 -25.86 0.80
CA ILE A 90 9.38 -26.32 0.53
C ILE A 90 10.00 -26.78 1.85
N SER A 91 10.57 -27.98 1.91
CA SER A 91 11.29 -28.45 3.10
C SER A 91 12.42 -29.42 2.78
N GLY A 92 13.47 -29.42 3.61
CA GLY A 92 14.70 -30.17 3.37
C GLY A 92 15.85 -29.24 2.98
N LYS A 93 16.76 -29.70 2.11
CA LYS A 93 18.04 -29.00 1.84
C LYS A 93 18.33 -28.87 0.35
N TYR A 94 18.91 -27.74 -0.05
CA TYR A 94 19.40 -27.51 -1.42
C TYR A 94 18.33 -27.80 -2.49
N LEU A 95 17.18 -27.19 -2.31
CA LEU A 95 16.05 -27.26 -3.24
C LEU A 95 15.91 -25.96 -4.01
N GLN A 96 15.61 -26.03 -5.31
CA GLN A 96 15.34 -24.84 -6.13
C GLN A 96 13.95 -24.91 -6.76
N VAL A 97 13.21 -23.81 -6.70
CA VAL A 97 11.96 -23.60 -7.44
C VAL A 97 12.17 -22.47 -8.46
N GLU A 98 11.79 -22.71 -9.71
CA GLU A 98 12.03 -21.74 -10.79
C GLU A 98 10.89 -21.62 -11.81
N GLY A 99 10.55 -20.39 -12.21
CA GLY A 99 9.74 -20.13 -13.40
C GLY A 99 8.22 -20.29 -13.24
N LEU A 100 7.71 -20.42 -12.00
CA LEU A 100 6.28 -20.64 -11.73
C LEU A 100 5.52 -19.31 -11.62
N THR A 101 4.27 -19.26 -12.14
CA THR A 101 3.42 -18.06 -12.09
C THR A 101 2.10 -18.35 -11.37
N PHE A 102 1.83 -17.69 -10.24
CA PHE A 102 0.57 -17.77 -9.51
C PHE A 102 -0.35 -16.61 -9.93
N ARG A 103 -1.56 -16.92 -10.41
CA ARG A 103 -2.57 -15.95 -10.86
C ARG A 103 -3.98 -16.54 -10.79
N ASN A 104 -5.02 -15.73 -10.99
CA ASN A 104 -6.42 -16.22 -11.09
C ASN A 104 -6.83 -17.15 -9.92
N GLY A 105 -6.53 -16.74 -8.69
CA GLY A 105 -6.75 -17.58 -7.51
C GLY A 105 -6.25 -16.94 -6.23
N TYR A 106 -6.15 -17.74 -5.17
CA TYR A 106 -5.64 -17.35 -3.87
C TYR A 106 -5.21 -18.60 -3.10
N THR A 107 -4.35 -18.47 -2.09
CA THR A 107 -3.93 -19.64 -1.29
C THR A 107 -5.06 -20.08 -0.34
N PRO A 108 -5.34 -21.39 -0.21
CA PRO A 108 -6.22 -21.91 0.84
C PRO A 108 -5.50 -22.06 2.19
N THR A 109 -4.22 -21.66 2.27
CA THR A 109 -3.37 -21.76 3.46
C THR A 109 -2.90 -20.39 3.92
N ASN A 110 -2.00 -20.34 4.91
CA ASN A 110 -1.45 -19.08 5.38
C ASN A 110 -0.49 -18.40 4.37
N ALA A 111 0.03 -19.12 3.37
CA ALA A 111 1.03 -18.60 2.44
C ALA A 111 0.87 -19.18 1.02
N VAL A 112 1.25 -18.42 -0.01
CA VAL A 112 1.35 -18.95 -1.39
C VAL A 112 2.63 -19.78 -1.55
N ILE A 113 3.76 -19.23 -1.09
CA ILE A 113 5.09 -19.85 -1.07
C ILE A 113 5.56 -19.93 0.39
N SER A 114 5.80 -21.14 0.89
CA SER A 114 6.26 -21.37 2.27
C SER A 114 7.55 -22.18 2.30
N TYR A 115 8.57 -21.71 3.01
CA TYR A 115 9.82 -22.43 3.25
C TYR A 115 9.70 -23.48 4.37
N ARG A 116 8.52 -24.12 4.43
CA ARG A 116 8.25 -25.30 5.24
C ARG A 116 7.08 -26.10 4.66
N THR A 117 7.01 -27.38 4.98
CA THR A 117 5.83 -28.23 4.73
C THR A 117 5.03 -28.53 6.00
N SER A 118 5.62 -28.29 7.17
CA SER A 118 4.97 -28.36 8.49
C SER A 118 5.75 -27.52 9.50
N SER A 119 5.28 -27.41 10.74
CA SER A 119 6.01 -26.68 11.81
C SER A 119 7.37 -27.30 12.17
N LYS A 120 7.65 -28.55 11.76
CA LYS A 120 8.90 -29.27 12.05
C LYS A 120 9.77 -29.52 10.82
N GLU A 121 9.24 -29.28 9.62
CA GLU A 121 9.93 -29.57 8.35
C GLU A 121 10.19 -28.26 7.62
N LEU A 122 11.38 -27.70 7.84
CA LEU A 122 11.81 -26.40 7.32
C LEU A 122 12.77 -26.57 6.12
N ALA A 123 12.98 -25.49 5.37
CA ALA A 123 13.93 -25.44 4.26
C ALA A 123 15.29 -24.83 4.68
N TYR A 124 16.38 -25.37 4.15
CA TYR A 124 17.73 -24.85 4.35
C TYR A 124 18.52 -24.82 3.05
N HIS A 125 19.23 -23.73 2.77
CA HIS A 125 19.98 -23.58 1.52
C HIS A 125 19.09 -23.74 0.27
N CYS A 126 17.81 -23.42 0.38
CA CYS A 126 16.85 -23.50 -0.71
C CYS A 126 16.70 -22.15 -1.42
N ARG A 127 16.32 -22.20 -2.69
CA ARG A 127 16.19 -21.03 -3.56
C ARG A 127 14.84 -20.99 -4.25
N VAL A 128 14.17 -19.84 -4.25
CA VAL A 128 13.01 -19.57 -5.11
C VAL A 128 13.37 -18.42 -6.02
N THR A 129 13.35 -18.65 -7.33
CA THR A 129 13.82 -17.68 -8.32
C THR A 129 12.97 -17.62 -9.57
N GLN A 130 12.90 -16.45 -10.20
CA GLN A 130 12.15 -16.25 -11.44
C GLN A 130 10.69 -16.71 -11.35
N CYS A 131 10.04 -16.55 -10.20
CA CYS A 131 8.62 -16.82 -10.02
C CYS A 131 7.82 -15.52 -10.01
N VAL A 132 6.54 -15.61 -10.35
CA VAL A 132 5.59 -14.48 -10.33
C VAL A 132 4.43 -14.84 -9.41
N VAL A 133 4.02 -13.91 -8.54
CA VAL A 133 2.71 -13.93 -7.87
C VAL A 133 2.02 -12.62 -8.23
N GLU A 134 0.93 -12.72 -9.00
CA GLU A 134 0.21 -11.58 -9.56
C GLU A 134 -1.27 -11.65 -9.21
N SER A 135 -1.77 -10.63 -8.52
CA SER A 135 -3.18 -10.49 -8.13
C SER A 135 -3.79 -11.75 -7.49
N TYR A 136 -2.97 -12.60 -6.85
CA TYR A 136 -3.36 -13.88 -6.26
C TYR A 136 -3.86 -13.69 -4.82
N SER A 137 -4.84 -12.80 -4.67
CA SER A 137 -5.32 -12.29 -3.39
C SER A 137 -6.62 -12.95 -2.96
N ASN A 138 -6.78 -13.20 -1.66
CA ASN A 138 -8.06 -13.63 -1.09
C ASN A 138 -9.18 -12.65 -1.50
N PRO A 139 -10.36 -13.13 -1.95
CA PRO A 139 -11.50 -12.27 -2.28
C PRO A 139 -11.99 -11.43 -1.10
N GLU A 140 -11.82 -11.92 0.14
CA GLU A 140 -12.14 -11.20 1.37
C GLU A 140 -10.98 -10.27 1.75
N ARG A 141 -11.22 -8.95 1.64
CA ARG A 141 -10.20 -7.90 1.88
C ARG A 141 -9.45 -8.05 3.20
N TYR A 142 -10.13 -8.42 4.28
CA TYR A 142 -9.52 -8.47 5.61
C TYR A 142 -9.16 -9.88 6.09
N ASP A 143 -9.40 -10.91 5.27
CA ASP A 143 -8.88 -12.25 5.54
C ASP A 143 -7.39 -12.31 5.25
N ALA A 144 -6.61 -12.58 6.29
CA ALA A 144 -5.17 -12.38 6.25
C ALA A 144 -4.40 -13.61 5.77
N ASP A 145 -3.72 -13.49 4.64
CA ASP A 145 -2.70 -14.43 4.18
C ASP A 145 -1.36 -13.73 3.92
N LYS A 146 -0.36 -14.48 3.46
CA LYS A 146 0.92 -13.96 3.00
C LYS A 146 1.20 -14.55 1.63
N TRP A 147 2.02 -13.91 0.82
CA TRP A 147 2.49 -14.55 -0.41
C TRP A 147 3.75 -15.34 -0.18
N VAL A 148 4.68 -14.85 0.65
CA VAL A 148 5.92 -15.56 0.96
C VAL A 148 6.14 -15.62 2.47
N GLU A 149 6.37 -16.83 2.99
CA GLU A 149 6.89 -17.04 4.35
C GLU A 149 8.23 -17.80 4.30
N MET A 150 9.30 -17.14 4.73
CA MET A 150 10.62 -17.76 4.90
C MET A 150 10.80 -18.28 6.33
N TYR A 151 11.36 -19.48 6.43
CA TYR A 151 11.74 -20.20 7.65
C TYR A 151 13.11 -20.86 7.43
N GLY A 152 13.68 -21.46 8.48
CA GLY A 152 14.96 -22.18 8.39
C GLY A 152 16.15 -21.24 8.20
N LYS A 153 17.21 -21.69 7.50
CA LYS A 153 18.46 -20.90 7.35
C LYS A 153 19.05 -20.96 5.94
N ASN A 154 19.80 -19.93 5.59
CA ASN A 154 20.60 -19.78 4.37
C ASN A 154 19.79 -19.90 3.07
N ASN A 155 18.50 -19.59 3.12
CA ASN A 155 17.61 -19.59 1.96
C ASN A 155 17.73 -18.30 1.16
N THR A 156 17.45 -18.39 -0.15
CA THR A 156 17.52 -17.26 -1.09
C THR A 156 16.19 -17.08 -1.82
N PHE A 157 15.67 -15.87 -1.87
CA PHE A 157 14.53 -15.49 -2.69
C PHE A 157 14.95 -14.37 -3.64
N ASP A 158 15.11 -14.68 -4.94
CA ASP A 158 15.72 -13.76 -5.89
C ASP A 158 15.10 -13.73 -7.29
N HIS A 159 15.15 -12.58 -7.98
CA HIS A 159 14.61 -12.42 -9.34
C HIS A 159 13.11 -12.77 -9.47
N ASN A 160 12.33 -12.64 -8.39
CA ASN A 160 10.89 -12.89 -8.43
C ASN A 160 10.10 -11.59 -8.61
N ALA A 161 8.83 -11.70 -9.00
CA ALA A 161 7.89 -10.59 -9.04
C ALA A 161 6.69 -10.88 -8.11
N LEU A 162 6.41 -9.95 -7.20
CA LEU A 162 5.24 -9.98 -6.32
C LEU A 162 4.45 -8.69 -6.59
N VAL A 163 3.31 -8.80 -7.26
CA VAL A 163 2.57 -7.64 -7.78
C VAL A 163 1.09 -7.73 -7.43
N ASP A 164 0.56 -6.66 -6.83
CA ASP A 164 -0.87 -6.43 -6.64
C ASP A 164 -1.54 -7.35 -5.60
N LYS A 165 -0.97 -7.40 -4.38
CA LYS A 165 -1.62 -8.03 -3.23
C LYS A 165 -2.68 -7.09 -2.65
N ARG A 166 -3.91 -7.57 -2.51
CA ARG A 166 -5.10 -6.73 -2.27
C ARG A 166 -5.75 -6.92 -0.91
N ASN A 167 -5.53 -8.07 -0.28
CA ASN A 167 -6.06 -8.40 1.03
C ASN A 167 -5.03 -8.16 2.15
N LYS A 168 -5.52 -8.16 3.40
CA LYS A 168 -4.74 -8.02 4.62
C LYS A 168 -3.64 -9.07 4.74
N GLY A 169 -2.58 -8.70 5.44
CA GLY A 169 -1.41 -9.53 5.69
C GLY A 169 -0.25 -9.15 4.78
N VAL A 170 0.92 -9.15 5.39
CA VAL A 170 2.20 -8.82 4.74
C VAL A 170 2.42 -9.64 3.46
N THR A 171 2.95 -9.03 2.40
CA THR A 171 3.25 -9.74 1.15
C THR A 171 4.35 -10.78 1.38
N PHE A 172 5.46 -10.37 1.98
CA PHE A 172 6.63 -11.20 2.25
C PHE A 172 7.02 -11.15 3.73
N THR A 173 7.21 -12.29 4.38
CA THR A 173 7.75 -12.30 5.75
C THR A 173 8.82 -13.35 6.02
N VAL A 174 9.83 -12.96 6.82
CA VAL A 174 10.78 -13.87 7.46
C VAL A 174 10.31 -14.15 8.88
N ARG A 175 10.18 -15.44 9.22
CA ARG A 175 9.62 -15.91 10.49
C ARG A 175 10.74 -16.40 11.40
N LEU A 176 10.65 -16.03 12.68
CA LEU A 176 11.67 -16.27 13.71
C LEU A 176 11.15 -17.09 14.89
N ASN A 177 10.07 -17.86 14.67
CA ASN A 177 9.31 -18.50 15.73
C ASN A 177 9.86 -19.87 16.16
N SER A 178 11.10 -20.18 15.80
CA SER A 178 11.85 -21.36 16.25
C SER A 178 13.35 -21.08 16.18
N GLU A 179 14.16 -21.80 16.99
CA GLU A 179 15.62 -21.67 17.01
C GLU A 179 16.26 -21.97 15.64
N GLU A 180 15.63 -22.87 14.88
CA GLU A 180 16.02 -23.24 13.52
C GLU A 180 15.81 -22.12 12.50
N SER A 181 15.02 -21.09 12.83
CA SER A 181 14.77 -19.93 11.96
C SER A 181 15.42 -18.63 12.47
N LEU A 182 16.12 -18.67 13.61
CA LEU A 182 16.96 -17.55 14.08
C LEU A 182 18.32 -17.56 13.37
N GLU A 183 18.98 -16.40 13.33
CA GLU A 183 20.31 -16.24 12.71
C GLU A 183 20.34 -16.88 11.32
N ASN A 184 19.30 -16.60 10.55
CA ASN A 184 18.95 -17.34 9.36
C ASN A 184 19.80 -16.98 8.16
N ASN A 185 20.44 -15.80 8.12
CA ASN A 185 21.26 -15.36 6.99
C ASN A 185 20.53 -15.49 5.64
N HIS A 186 19.21 -15.23 5.62
CA HIS A 186 18.44 -15.24 4.39
C HIS A 186 18.88 -14.13 3.45
N ILE A 187 18.81 -14.39 2.14
CA ILE A 187 19.11 -13.41 1.10
C ILE A 187 17.85 -13.15 0.28
N ILE A 188 17.47 -11.88 0.17
CA ILE A 188 16.32 -11.42 -0.59
C ILE A 188 16.82 -10.36 -1.58
N GLU A 189 16.98 -10.73 -2.85
CA GLU A 189 17.65 -9.86 -3.82
C GLU A 189 17.12 -9.86 -5.25
N TYR A 190 17.29 -8.75 -5.97
CA TYR A 190 16.85 -8.61 -7.37
C TYR A 190 15.36 -8.89 -7.59
N ASN A 191 14.51 -8.74 -6.56
CA ASN A 191 13.07 -8.93 -6.70
C ASN A 191 12.38 -7.63 -7.13
N TYR A 192 11.32 -7.79 -7.91
CA TYR A 192 10.37 -6.73 -8.21
C TYR A 192 9.16 -6.84 -7.28
N PHE A 193 9.08 -5.93 -6.31
CA PHE A 193 7.87 -5.72 -5.51
C PHE A 193 7.06 -4.64 -6.20
N GLY A 194 6.10 -5.05 -7.02
CA GLY A 194 5.25 -4.12 -7.77
C GLY A 194 4.13 -3.54 -6.92
N LYS A 195 3.25 -2.78 -7.60
CA LYS A 195 2.13 -2.04 -6.99
C LYS A 195 1.42 -2.85 -5.92
N ARG A 196 1.18 -2.23 -4.77
CA ARG A 196 0.27 -2.72 -3.73
C ARG A 196 -0.62 -1.55 -3.34
N GLN A 197 -1.92 -1.63 -3.65
CA GLN A 197 -2.83 -0.54 -3.31
C GLN A 197 -3.01 -0.40 -1.78
N ASN A 198 -3.43 0.80 -1.36
CA ASN A 198 -3.80 1.09 0.02
C ASN A 198 -4.83 0.08 0.54
N LEU A 199 -4.51 -0.58 1.64
CA LEU A 199 -5.39 -1.56 2.28
C LEU A 199 -6.59 -0.89 2.97
N GLY A 200 -6.45 0.37 3.39
CA GLY A 200 -7.43 1.03 4.26
C GLY A 200 -7.35 0.58 5.71
N SER A 201 -6.27 -0.12 6.12
CA SER A 201 -6.04 -0.60 7.48
C SER A 201 -4.57 -0.96 7.73
N ASN A 202 -4.21 -1.24 8.98
CA ASN A 202 -2.97 -1.93 9.33
C ASN A 202 -2.90 -3.36 8.76
N GLY A 203 -1.68 -3.86 8.50
CA GLY A 203 -1.39 -5.19 7.95
C GLY A 203 -1.18 -5.21 6.44
N GLY A 204 -0.84 -4.05 5.87
CA GLY A 204 -0.53 -3.79 4.48
C GLY A 204 0.95 -3.94 4.11
N GLU A 205 1.82 -4.42 5.03
CA GLU A 205 3.27 -4.31 4.84
C GLU A 205 3.76 -5.09 3.60
N THR A 206 4.69 -4.55 2.81
CA THR A 206 5.25 -5.31 1.68
C THR A 206 6.24 -6.37 2.17
N LEU A 207 7.16 -6.01 3.07
CA LEU A 207 8.15 -6.93 3.61
C LEU A 207 8.28 -6.80 5.13
N ARG A 208 8.30 -7.92 5.85
CA ARG A 208 8.49 -7.94 7.31
C ARG A 208 9.47 -9.01 7.78
N ILE A 209 10.52 -8.61 8.49
CA ILE A 209 11.50 -9.53 9.07
C ILE A 209 11.32 -9.62 10.57
N GLY A 210 10.67 -10.70 11.02
CA GLY A 210 10.36 -10.95 12.44
C GLY A 210 9.00 -10.41 12.89
N THR A 211 8.81 -10.36 14.21
CA THR A 211 7.61 -9.85 14.90
C THR A 211 8.03 -9.31 16.27
N SER A 212 7.18 -8.53 16.94
CA SER A 212 7.44 -8.02 18.30
C SER A 212 7.95 -9.08 19.28
N HIS A 213 7.32 -10.26 19.32
CA HIS A 213 7.68 -11.37 20.22
C HIS A 213 9.12 -11.89 20.07
N TYR A 214 9.68 -11.79 18.86
CA TYR A 214 11.02 -12.27 18.53
C TYR A 214 11.98 -11.13 18.18
N SER A 215 11.59 -9.89 18.47
CA SER A 215 12.29 -8.70 18.01
C SER A 215 13.69 -8.52 18.56
N ARG A 216 13.98 -9.10 19.73
CA ARG A 216 15.31 -9.09 20.37
C ARG A 216 16.20 -10.25 19.91
N LYS A 217 15.77 -11.03 18.91
CA LYS A 217 16.56 -12.13 18.33
C LYS A 217 17.19 -11.70 17.02
N ASN A 218 18.40 -12.21 16.76
CA ASN A 218 19.08 -12.00 15.50
C ASN A 218 18.38 -12.77 14.38
N SER A 219 18.10 -12.09 13.28
CA SER A 219 17.75 -12.73 12.02
C SER A 219 18.95 -12.76 11.08
N ASN A 220 19.73 -11.68 11.01
CA ASN A 220 20.83 -11.52 10.04
C ASN A 220 20.37 -11.63 8.58
N SER A 221 19.10 -11.33 8.29
CA SER A 221 18.61 -11.31 6.90
C SER A 221 19.24 -10.15 6.13
N ILE A 222 19.50 -10.38 4.84
CA ILE A 222 20.01 -9.38 3.90
C ILE A 222 18.95 -9.15 2.82
N VAL A 223 18.46 -7.93 2.73
CA VAL A 223 17.54 -7.45 1.69
C VAL A 223 18.29 -6.46 0.82
N ARG A 224 18.66 -6.86 -0.39
CA ARG A 224 19.46 -5.99 -1.27
C ARG A 224 19.07 -5.99 -2.72
N ASN A 225 19.35 -4.90 -3.44
CA ASN A 225 19.17 -4.83 -4.89
C ASN A 225 17.72 -5.13 -5.34
N ASN A 226 16.71 -4.85 -4.51
CA ASN A 226 15.30 -5.01 -4.88
C ASN A 226 14.71 -3.67 -5.35
N TYR A 227 13.66 -3.74 -6.17
CA TYR A 227 12.89 -2.59 -6.62
C TYR A 227 11.47 -2.67 -6.04
N PHE A 228 11.08 -1.67 -5.27
CA PHE A 228 9.75 -1.48 -4.72
C PHE A 228 9.07 -0.36 -5.51
N GLU A 229 7.96 -0.64 -6.15
CA GLU A 229 7.21 0.33 -6.95
C GLU A 229 5.79 0.44 -6.44
N ALA A 230 5.35 1.66 -6.11
CA ALA A 230 3.99 1.96 -5.65
C ALA A 230 3.48 0.97 -4.59
N CYS A 231 4.35 0.61 -3.65
CA CYS A 231 4.05 -0.29 -2.54
C CYS A 231 3.28 0.45 -1.44
N ASP A 232 2.05 0.83 -1.75
CA ASP A 232 1.20 1.76 -0.98
C ASP A 232 0.28 1.04 0.02
N GLY A 233 0.61 -0.18 0.45
CA GLY A 233 -0.30 -1.02 1.25
C GLY A 233 -0.69 -0.42 2.60
N GLU A 234 0.28 0.19 3.29
CA GLU A 234 0.14 0.90 4.56
C GLU A 234 1.39 1.74 4.84
N LEU A 235 1.49 2.33 6.04
CA LEU A 235 2.63 3.13 6.47
C LEU A 235 4.00 2.41 6.42
N GLU A 236 4.05 1.11 6.71
CA GLU A 236 5.30 0.32 6.68
C GLU A 236 5.46 -0.44 5.35
N ILE A 237 6.22 0.09 4.39
CA ILE A 237 6.63 -0.68 3.19
C ILE A 237 7.48 -1.87 3.66
N ILE A 238 8.50 -1.56 4.44
CA ILE A 238 9.33 -2.53 5.14
C ILE A 238 9.16 -2.34 6.65
N SER A 239 8.83 -3.43 7.32
CA SER A 239 8.73 -3.50 8.78
C SER A 239 9.86 -4.40 9.31
N ASN A 240 10.98 -3.84 9.72
CA ASN A 240 12.02 -4.59 10.42
C ASN A 240 11.60 -4.84 11.87
N LYS A 241 11.47 -6.10 12.28
CA LYS A 241 11.04 -6.50 13.63
C LYS A 241 11.95 -7.59 14.21
N SER A 242 13.27 -7.43 14.04
CA SER A 242 14.33 -8.32 14.54
C SER A 242 15.72 -7.67 14.44
N CYS A 243 16.74 -8.29 15.03
CA CYS A 243 18.09 -7.73 15.12
C CYS A 243 19.01 -8.15 13.96
N GLY A 244 20.01 -7.31 13.68
CA GLY A 244 21.16 -7.64 12.84
C GLY A 244 20.89 -7.67 11.32
N ASN A 245 19.75 -7.14 10.86
CA ASN A 245 19.39 -7.19 9.44
C ASN A 245 20.09 -6.09 8.63
N THR A 246 20.22 -6.32 7.33
CA THR A 246 20.78 -5.37 6.37
C THR A 246 19.79 -5.08 5.25
N TYR A 247 19.53 -3.80 5.00
CA TYR A 247 18.77 -3.29 3.86
C TYR A 247 19.69 -2.43 3.02
N GLN A 248 20.14 -2.96 1.89
CA GLN A 248 21.20 -2.35 1.10
C GLN A 248 20.80 -2.18 -0.37
N ASN A 249 21.16 -1.10 -1.05
CA ASN A 249 21.04 -1.03 -2.50
C ASN A 249 19.61 -1.23 -3.05
N ASN A 250 18.56 -0.95 -2.28
CA ASN A 250 17.18 -1.08 -2.76
C ASN A 250 16.67 0.25 -3.34
N VAL A 251 15.72 0.17 -4.28
CA VAL A 251 15.02 1.35 -4.83
C VAL A 251 13.57 1.32 -4.38
N PHE A 252 13.07 2.45 -3.88
CA PHE A 252 11.69 2.71 -3.53
C PHE A 252 11.17 3.81 -4.46
N ASP A 253 10.35 3.42 -5.42
CA ASP A 253 9.83 4.28 -6.47
C ASP A 253 8.36 4.55 -6.22
N GLU A 254 8.05 5.80 -5.88
CA GLU A 254 6.70 6.29 -5.60
C GLU A 254 5.92 5.47 -4.56
N CYS A 255 6.61 4.90 -3.57
CA CYS A 255 5.97 4.13 -2.50
C CYS A 255 5.42 5.05 -1.38
N LYS A 256 4.12 4.97 -1.11
CA LYS A 256 3.50 5.58 0.08
C LYS A 256 3.83 4.72 1.30
N GLY A 257 4.62 5.25 2.22
CA GLY A 257 5.08 4.54 3.41
C GLY A 257 6.59 4.64 3.62
N THR A 258 7.14 3.81 4.50
CA THR A 258 8.54 3.93 4.95
C THR A 258 9.26 2.58 5.06
N LEU A 259 10.59 2.63 5.05
CA LEU A 259 11.42 1.60 5.66
C LEU A 259 11.48 1.89 7.17
N THR A 260 10.70 1.13 7.95
CA THR A 260 10.66 1.29 9.40
C THR A 260 11.52 0.24 10.11
N MET A 261 12.44 0.72 10.94
CA MET A 261 13.15 -0.09 11.94
C MET A 261 12.27 -0.31 13.18
N ARG A 262 11.15 -1.04 13.00
CA ARG A 262 10.00 -1.02 13.93
C ARG A 262 10.31 -1.63 15.28
N HIS A 263 11.03 -2.74 15.29
CA HIS A 263 11.62 -3.37 16.47
C HIS A 263 12.99 -3.97 16.14
N GLY A 264 13.75 -4.29 17.19
CA GLY A 264 15.09 -4.90 17.07
C GLY A 264 16.19 -3.87 16.89
N GLU A 265 17.43 -4.32 17.05
CA GLU A 265 18.63 -3.47 17.12
C GLU A 265 19.66 -3.85 16.04
N ARG A 266 20.66 -2.98 15.84
CA ARG A 266 21.80 -3.23 14.94
C ARG A 266 21.38 -3.48 13.48
N THR A 267 20.36 -2.76 13.01
CA THR A 267 19.97 -2.79 11.60
C THR A 267 20.87 -1.84 10.80
N LEU A 268 21.33 -2.30 9.64
CA LEU A 268 22.03 -1.48 8.66
C LEU A 268 21.08 -1.11 7.52
N VAL A 269 20.89 0.19 7.28
CA VAL A 269 20.16 0.74 6.15
C VAL A 269 21.14 1.58 5.32
N GLU A 270 21.60 1.03 4.20
CA GLU A 270 22.67 1.63 3.41
C GLU A 270 22.40 1.71 1.91
N ASN A 271 22.74 2.85 1.30
CA ASN A 271 22.71 3.02 -0.15
C ASN A 271 21.36 2.68 -0.80
N ASN A 272 20.26 2.97 -0.10
CA ASN A 272 18.91 2.84 -0.65
C ASN A 272 18.48 4.16 -1.29
N TYR A 273 17.67 4.07 -2.34
CA TYR A 273 17.19 5.20 -3.13
C TYR A 273 15.68 5.31 -2.98
N PHE A 274 15.20 6.44 -2.45
CA PHE A 274 13.77 6.75 -2.30
C PHE A 274 13.42 7.86 -3.29
N LEU A 275 12.64 7.53 -4.30
CA LEU A 275 12.19 8.41 -5.37
C LEU A 275 10.71 8.71 -5.14
N GLY A 276 10.43 9.81 -4.44
CA GLY A 276 9.06 10.19 -4.09
C GLY A 276 8.29 10.85 -5.23
N ASN A 277 8.98 11.50 -6.17
CA ASN A 277 8.38 12.29 -7.26
C ASN A 277 7.25 13.23 -6.80
N ARG A 278 7.31 13.71 -5.55
CA ARG A 278 6.28 14.54 -4.91
C ARG A 278 4.90 13.86 -4.77
N LYS A 279 4.80 12.55 -4.99
CA LYS A 279 3.58 11.78 -4.73
C LYS A 279 3.23 11.87 -3.25
N HIS A 280 1.97 12.18 -2.97
CA HIS A 280 1.47 12.38 -1.61
C HIS A 280 1.73 11.15 -0.71
N ASN A 281 2.12 11.38 0.55
CA ASN A 281 2.46 10.37 1.56
C ASN A 281 3.66 9.47 1.24
N THR A 282 4.48 9.78 0.24
CA THR A 282 5.78 9.11 0.05
C THR A 282 6.71 9.41 1.21
N GLY A 283 7.22 8.36 1.85
CA GLY A 283 8.07 8.46 3.03
C GLY A 283 9.44 7.81 2.83
N GLY A 284 10.33 8.01 3.80
CA GLY A 284 11.69 7.50 3.74
C GLY A 284 11.97 6.51 4.85
N ILE A 285 12.85 6.89 5.77
CA ILE A 285 13.42 5.99 6.78
C ILE A 285 12.91 6.39 8.17
N ARG A 286 12.39 5.43 8.93
CA ARG A 286 11.94 5.63 10.32
C ARG A 286 12.81 4.85 11.31
N VAL A 287 13.48 5.59 12.18
CA VAL A 287 14.44 5.13 13.19
C VAL A 287 13.78 5.02 14.55
N ILE A 288 13.82 3.80 15.10
CA ILE A 288 13.37 3.43 16.45
C ILE A 288 14.40 2.43 16.99
N ASN A 289 14.44 2.22 18.30
CA ASN A 289 15.28 1.23 18.97
C ASN A 289 16.79 1.54 18.84
N GLU A 290 17.61 0.57 19.25
CA GLU A 290 19.02 0.79 19.60
C GLU A 290 19.99 0.44 18.45
N TYR A 291 21.09 1.18 18.38
CA TYR A 291 22.26 0.95 17.54
C TYR A 291 21.96 0.81 16.04
N GLN A 292 20.97 1.53 15.55
CA GLN A 292 20.64 1.57 14.13
C GLN A 292 21.69 2.35 13.34
N THR A 293 21.97 1.92 12.11
CA THR A 293 22.86 2.64 11.20
C THR A 293 22.13 2.96 9.91
N VAL A 294 22.03 4.25 9.58
CA VAL A 294 21.41 4.80 8.36
C VAL A 294 22.46 5.60 7.61
N LYS A 295 23.03 5.04 6.53
CA LYS A 295 24.11 5.71 5.80
C LYS A 295 24.03 5.68 4.29
N ASN A 296 24.57 6.72 3.64
CA ASN A 296 24.70 6.79 2.18
C ASN A 296 23.38 6.64 1.42
N ASN A 297 22.22 6.90 2.04
CA ASN A 297 20.93 6.79 1.36
C ASN A 297 20.63 8.07 0.56
N TYR A 298 19.92 7.92 -0.55
CA TYR A 298 19.44 9.02 -1.38
C TYR A 298 17.91 9.10 -1.26
N LEU A 299 17.40 10.26 -0.86
CA LEU A 299 15.98 10.50 -0.60
C LEU A 299 15.56 11.76 -1.33
N SER A 300 14.65 11.65 -2.30
CA SER A 300 14.29 12.75 -3.19
C SER A 300 12.79 12.87 -3.35
N GLY A 301 12.23 14.07 -3.19
CA GLY A 301 10.84 14.33 -3.52
C GLY A 301 9.81 13.72 -2.57
N LEU A 302 10.17 13.44 -1.31
CA LEU A 302 9.29 12.78 -0.34
C LEU A 302 8.39 13.79 0.39
N THR A 303 7.09 13.52 0.47
CA THR A 303 6.10 14.47 1.02
C THR A 303 5.40 13.98 2.29
N GLY A 304 5.73 12.78 2.77
CA GLY A 304 5.07 12.22 3.94
C GLY A 304 5.37 13.02 5.21
N TYR A 305 4.35 13.19 6.05
CA TYR A 305 4.41 13.86 7.34
C TYR A 305 4.33 12.84 8.49
N ARG A 306 4.68 13.28 9.69
CA ARG A 306 4.67 12.49 10.93
C ARG A 306 5.61 11.28 10.84
N PHE A 307 5.07 10.10 11.09
CA PHE A 307 5.76 8.82 10.94
C PHE A 307 6.11 8.47 9.49
N ARG A 308 5.71 9.29 8.52
CA ARG A 308 6.02 9.15 7.09
C ARG A 308 7.04 10.18 6.58
N GLY A 309 7.68 10.93 7.47
CA GLY A 309 8.76 11.84 7.10
C GLY A 309 9.81 11.21 6.17
N ALA A 310 10.53 12.04 5.43
CA ALA A 310 11.71 11.61 4.66
C ALA A 310 12.72 10.93 5.59
N LEU A 311 12.88 11.47 6.80
CA LEU A 311 13.64 10.84 7.86
C LEU A 311 12.98 11.12 9.20
N VAL A 312 12.72 10.07 9.98
CA VAL A 312 12.02 10.15 11.27
C VAL A 312 12.86 9.49 12.34
N VAL A 313 13.11 10.19 13.44
CA VAL A 313 13.68 9.65 14.67
C VAL A 313 12.60 9.75 15.74
N MET A 314 12.13 8.60 16.24
CA MET A 314 11.00 8.56 17.19
C MET A 314 11.45 8.70 18.64
N ASN A 315 10.54 9.20 19.48
CA ASN A 315 10.57 8.94 20.91
C ASN A 315 10.20 7.47 21.21
N GLY A 316 10.72 6.96 22.32
CA GLY A 316 10.38 5.64 22.85
C GLY A 316 9.53 5.70 24.11
N VAL A 317 9.07 4.53 24.55
CA VAL A 317 8.39 4.31 25.83
C VAL A 317 9.43 3.90 26.87
N PRO A 318 9.54 4.59 28.02
CA PRO A 318 10.41 4.16 29.10
C PRO A 318 10.09 2.72 29.53
N ASN A 319 11.10 1.87 29.69
CA ASN A 319 10.90 0.44 30.00
C ASN A 319 9.94 -0.29 29.03
N SER A 320 10.01 0.06 27.74
CA SER A 320 9.08 -0.40 26.70
C SER A 320 8.83 -1.92 26.71
N PRO A 321 7.55 -2.35 26.69
CA PRO A 321 7.16 -3.69 26.30
C PRO A 321 7.60 -4.03 24.86
N LEU A 322 7.69 -5.34 24.53
CA LEU A 322 8.17 -5.83 23.23
C LEU A 322 7.37 -5.33 22.01
N ASN A 323 6.10 -4.99 22.21
CA ASN A 323 5.18 -4.55 21.16
C ASN A 323 4.98 -3.02 21.12
N ARG A 324 5.65 -2.26 21.98
CA ARG A 324 5.65 -0.77 21.94
C ARG A 324 6.89 -0.26 21.21
N TYR A 325 7.45 0.87 21.62
CA TYR A 325 8.55 1.56 20.94
C TYR A 325 9.72 1.69 21.90
N ASN A 326 10.85 1.02 21.64
CA ASN A 326 12.05 1.25 22.44
C ASN A 326 12.69 2.61 22.10
N GLN A 327 13.32 3.22 23.10
CA GLN A 327 14.12 4.43 22.96
C GLN A 327 15.14 4.28 21.83
N VAL A 328 15.37 5.37 21.09
CA VAL A 328 16.49 5.45 20.16
C VAL A 328 17.77 5.67 20.95
N VAL A 329 18.70 4.73 20.84
CA VAL A 329 20.01 4.78 21.54
C VAL A 329 21.10 4.52 20.51
N GLY A 330 22.16 5.30 20.48
CA GLY A 330 23.33 4.95 19.67
C GLY A 330 23.11 4.99 18.15
N ALA A 331 22.09 5.71 17.67
CA ALA A 331 21.78 5.73 16.23
C ALA A 331 22.84 6.51 15.45
N LYS A 332 23.24 6.00 14.30
CA LYS A 332 24.21 6.64 13.40
C LYS A 332 23.54 6.98 12.07
N ILE A 333 23.29 8.25 11.83
CA ILE A 333 22.64 8.76 10.64
C ILE A 333 23.65 9.61 9.87
N THR A 334 24.31 9.01 8.89
CA THR A 334 25.49 9.62 8.26
C THR A 334 25.46 9.64 6.74
N ASN A 335 26.01 10.68 6.12
CA ASN A 335 26.28 10.70 4.67
C ASN A 335 25.03 10.53 3.78
N ASN A 336 23.84 10.82 4.29
CA ASN A 336 22.59 10.73 3.51
C ASN A 336 22.39 12.00 2.69
N ILE A 337 21.80 11.85 1.50
CA ILE A 337 21.42 12.94 0.59
C ILE A 337 19.90 13.04 0.62
N ILE A 338 19.36 14.11 1.21
CA ILE A 338 17.92 14.36 1.33
C ILE A 338 17.61 15.64 0.58
N ILE A 339 16.87 15.53 -0.51
CA ILE A 339 16.61 16.65 -1.43
C ILE A 339 15.13 16.77 -1.79
N ASP A 340 14.66 18.00 -1.99
CA ASP A 340 13.27 18.33 -2.36
C ASP A 340 12.21 17.55 -1.57
N SER A 341 12.52 17.26 -0.30
CA SER A 341 11.69 16.47 0.60
C SER A 341 11.22 17.35 1.75
N ASP A 342 10.02 17.06 2.28
CA ASP A 342 9.30 18.04 3.09
C ASP A 342 9.59 17.95 4.58
N HIS A 343 9.78 16.74 5.13
CA HIS A 343 9.78 16.56 6.58
C HIS A 343 10.91 15.68 7.08
N ILE A 344 11.73 16.24 7.97
CA ILE A 344 12.60 15.52 8.90
C ILE A 344 12.04 15.71 10.30
N GLN A 345 11.78 14.61 11.00
CA GLN A 345 11.10 14.66 12.29
C GLN A 345 11.97 14.06 13.39
N LEU A 346 12.19 14.84 14.45
CA LEU A 346 13.01 14.46 15.59
C LEU A 346 12.13 14.34 16.83
N CYS A 347 12.32 13.27 17.58
CA CYS A 347 11.48 12.91 18.73
C CYS A 347 10.01 12.66 18.34
N ALA A 348 9.76 12.24 17.10
CA ALA A 348 8.41 12.09 16.55
C ALA A 348 7.55 11.14 17.40
N GLY A 349 6.31 11.53 17.62
CA GLY A 349 5.37 10.80 18.47
C GLY A 349 5.58 11.04 19.98
N SER A 350 6.33 12.06 20.40
CA SER A 350 6.42 12.41 21.82
C SER A 350 5.03 12.68 22.41
N ASP A 351 4.74 12.03 23.53
CA ASP A 351 3.55 12.18 24.35
C ASP A 351 3.83 11.65 25.76
N GLU A 352 2.81 11.62 26.63
CA GLU A 352 2.95 11.13 28.01
C GLU A 352 3.50 9.70 28.10
N GLU A 353 3.20 8.84 27.13
CA GLU A 353 3.67 7.45 27.09
C GLU A 353 5.06 7.37 26.43
N ARG A 354 5.23 8.02 25.27
CA ARG A 354 6.44 8.06 24.46
C ARG A 354 7.33 9.22 24.91
N SER A 355 7.80 9.14 26.15
CA SER A 355 8.58 10.20 26.82
C SER A 355 10.09 9.94 26.88
N ALA A 356 10.58 8.84 26.28
CA ALA A 356 12.02 8.55 26.22
C ALA A 356 12.64 9.13 24.94
N THR A 357 13.35 10.26 25.06
CA THR A 357 14.01 10.95 23.94
C THR A 357 15.24 10.19 23.41
N PRO A 358 15.68 10.44 22.17
CA PRO A 358 16.90 9.82 21.63
C PRO A 358 18.16 10.16 22.45
N VAL A 359 19.05 9.20 22.63
CA VAL A 359 20.32 9.35 23.37
C VAL A 359 21.51 8.77 22.61
N ASP A 360 22.71 9.27 22.90
CA ASP A 360 24.00 8.86 22.30
C ASP A 360 23.95 8.72 20.77
N SER A 361 23.17 9.57 20.10
CA SER A 361 22.89 9.47 18.67
C SER A 361 23.65 10.52 17.87
N HIS A 362 23.88 10.23 16.59
CA HIS A 362 24.73 11.01 15.71
C HIS A 362 24.04 11.27 14.38
N PHE A 363 23.93 12.55 14.02
CA PHE A 363 23.42 13.03 12.74
C PHE A 363 24.52 13.81 12.03
N ASP A 364 25.33 13.09 11.25
CA ASP A 364 26.61 13.62 10.77
C ASP A 364 26.71 13.61 9.25
N GLN A 365 27.28 14.68 8.69
CA GLN A 365 27.68 14.73 7.29
C GLN A 365 26.52 14.44 6.33
N ASN A 366 25.30 14.89 6.62
CA ASN A 366 24.18 14.75 5.70
C ASN A 366 24.08 15.99 4.80
N VAL A 367 23.52 15.85 3.59
CA VAL A 367 23.16 16.97 2.71
C VAL A 367 21.64 17.09 2.68
N LEU A 368 21.14 18.25 3.06
CA LEU A 368 19.74 18.58 3.15
C LEU A 368 19.46 19.78 2.24
N MET A 369 18.74 19.62 1.14
CA MET A 369 18.45 20.73 0.22
C MET A 369 17.00 20.69 -0.23
N THR A 370 16.19 21.63 0.24
CA THR A 370 14.77 21.68 -0.12
C THR A 370 14.31 23.12 -0.33
N THR A 371 13.32 23.30 -1.20
CA THR A 371 12.57 24.56 -1.34
C THR A 371 11.06 24.33 -1.26
N THR A 372 10.65 23.08 -0.99
CA THR A 372 9.25 22.65 -1.06
C THR A 372 8.51 22.81 0.26
N ASN A 373 9.23 22.84 1.38
CA ASN A 373 8.68 23.14 2.70
C ASN A 373 9.68 24.01 3.49
N PRO A 374 9.32 25.24 3.91
CA PRO A 374 10.20 26.15 4.67
C PRO A 374 10.45 25.70 6.13
N LYS A 375 9.79 24.62 6.57
CA LYS A 375 9.99 23.98 7.88
C LYS A 375 10.40 22.53 7.68
N LEU A 376 11.61 22.32 7.17
CA LEU A 376 12.15 20.97 6.98
C LEU A 376 12.18 20.16 8.28
N PHE A 377 12.65 20.77 9.38
CA PHE A 377 12.72 20.12 10.69
C PHE A 377 11.48 20.40 11.54
N THR A 378 10.91 19.34 12.11
CA THR A 378 10.01 19.42 13.26
C THR A 378 10.62 18.68 14.45
N VAL A 379 10.77 19.38 15.56
CA VAL A 379 11.30 18.87 16.83
C VAL A 379 10.14 18.78 17.81
N TYR A 380 9.89 17.58 18.33
CA TYR A 380 8.75 17.31 19.21
C TYR A 380 9.14 17.24 20.70
N ASP A 381 10.43 17.11 21.02
CA ASP A 381 10.94 16.92 22.38
C ASP A 381 12.43 17.30 22.47
N ASP A 382 13.07 17.13 23.63
CA ASP A 382 14.50 17.35 23.80
C ASP A 382 15.34 16.49 22.83
N ILE A 383 16.23 17.16 22.10
CA ILE A 383 17.14 16.57 21.12
C ILE A 383 18.61 16.63 21.58
N SER A 384 18.87 16.97 22.85
CA SER A 384 20.24 17.07 23.40
C SER A 384 21.05 15.77 23.29
N GLY A 385 20.37 14.61 23.24
CA GLY A 385 20.98 13.31 23.01
C GLY A 385 21.34 12.99 21.55
N ILE A 386 21.10 13.93 20.62
CA ILE A 386 21.52 13.83 19.22
C ILE A 386 22.61 14.87 18.96
N SER A 387 23.81 14.40 18.62
CA SER A 387 24.87 15.27 18.12
C SER A 387 24.71 15.53 16.63
N PHE A 388 24.99 16.76 16.20
CA PHE A 388 24.93 17.18 14.80
C PHE A 388 26.30 17.66 14.35
N ASN A 389 26.92 17.03 13.34
CA ASN A 389 28.24 17.46 12.87
C ASN A 389 28.37 17.46 11.34
N GLY A 390 28.87 18.57 10.79
CA GLY A 390 29.30 18.63 9.38
C GLY A 390 28.17 18.46 8.36
N ASN A 391 26.92 18.71 8.74
CA ASN A 391 25.77 18.66 7.84
C ASN A 391 25.75 19.89 6.92
N TYR A 392 25.18 19.76 5.73
CA TYR A 392 24.98 20.84 4.76
C TYR A 392 23.48 21.10 4.59
N ILE A 393 23.07 22.36 4.66
CA ILE A 393 21.67 22.77 4.51
C ILE A 393 21.53 24.04 3.67
N ASN A 394 20.43 24.25 2.94
CA ASN A 394 20.24 25.50 2.22
C ASN A 394 20.09 26.72 3.15
N GLN A 395 20.57 27.88 2.71
CA GLN A 395 20.68 29.10 3.52
C GLN A 395 19.39 29.54 4.21
N GLU A 396 18.27 29.43 3.50
CA GLU A 396 16.95 29.88 3.96
C GLU A 396 16.31 28.96 5.01
N GLU A 397 16.82 27.74 5.19
CA GLU A 397 16.22 26.80 6.14
C GLU A 397 16.59 27.09 7.59
N ASN A 398 15.65 26.73 8.46
CA ASN A 398 15.88 26.68 9.89
C ASN A 398 16.60 25.37 10.26
N THR A 399 17.51 25.46 11.22
CA THR A 399 18.23 24.31 11.78
C THR A 399 17.70 24.00 13.18
N PRO A 400 17.70 22.72 13.61
CA PRO A 400 17.24 22.36 14.94
C PRO A 400 18.20 22.81 16.06
N THR A 401 19.45 23.13 15.70
CA THR A 401 20.52 23.59 16.60
C THR A 401 21.30 24.73 15.95
N GLU A 402 22.00 25.54 16.75
CA GLU A 402 22.87 26.63 16.27
C GLU A 402 24.14 26.11 15.57
N GLU A 403 24.69 24.99 16.05
CA GLU A 403 25.89 24.35 15.52
C GLU A 403 25.58 23.05 14.77
N GLY A 404 26.57 22.49 14.07
CA GLY A 404 26.46 21.20 13.38
C GLY A 404 26.02 21.27 11.92
N PHE A 405 25.56 22.44 11.46
CA PHE A 405 25.09 22.68 10.10
C PHE A 405 25.87 23.80 9.41
N LYS A 406 26.24 23.55 8.16
CA LYS A 406 26.82 24.55 7.26
C LYS A 406 25.78 24.97 6.23
N LYS A 407 25.35 26.22 6.33
CA LYS A 407 24.47 26.85 5.34
C LYS A 407 25.19 27.03 4.00
N VAL A 408 24.54 26.64 2.91
CA VAL A 408 25.00 26.76 1.51
C VAL A 408 23.86 27.22 0.61
N GLU A 409 24.15 27.76 -0.57
CA GLU A 409 23.09 28.07 -1.53
C GLU A 409 22.39 26.78 -1.99
N TYR A 410 21.07 26.87 -2.20
CA TYR A 410 20.32 25.78 -2.83
C TYR A 410 20.77 25.66 -4.29
N ALA A 411 21.43 24.56 -4.62
CA ALA A 411 21.94 24.29 -5.95
C ALA A 411 21.94 22.79 -6.23
N LEU A 412 20.92 22.34 -6.96
CA LEU A 412 20.79 20.98 -7.48
C LEU A 412 20.87 20.99 -9.00
N THR A 413 21.52 19.98 -9.57
CA THR A 413 21.55 19.73 -11.01
C THR A 413 21.17 18.28 -11.26
N GLU A 414 20.50 18.02 -12.37
CA GLU A 414 20.33 16.64 -12.84
C GLU A 414 21.68 16.09 -13.32
N ASN A 415 22.04 14.88 -12.88
CA ASN A 415 23.23 14.19 -13.35
C ASN A 415 22.93 13.34 -14.60
N GLU A 416 23.93 12.65 -15.13
CA GLU A 416 23.79 11.80 -16.32
C GLU A 416 22.85 10.59 -16.14
N ASN A 417 22.48 10.25 -14.90
CA ASN A 417 21.55 9.18 -14.56
C ASN A 417 20.12 9.68 -14.29
N GLY A 418 19.83 10.97 -14.58
CA GLY A 418 18.49 11.55 -14.35
C GLY A 418 18.17 11.84 -12.88
N LEU A 419 19.16 11.85 -11.99
CA LEU A 419 18.96 12.13 -10.56
C LEU A 419 19.41 13.56 -10.24
N LYS A 420 18.60 14.26 -9.44
CA LYS A 420 18.98 15.57 -8.89
C LYS A 420 20.08 15.37 -7.85
N VAL A 421 21.17 16.12 -7.95
CA VAL A 421 22.30 16.00 -7.04
C VAL A 421 22.89 17.36 -6.67
N PRO A 422 23.46 17.50 -5.46
CA PRO A 422 24.29 18.66 -5.13
C PRO A 422 25.63 18.60 -5.88
N SER A 423 26.40 19.69 -5.83
CA SER A 423 27.73 19.73 -6.45
C SER A 423 28.66 18.60 -5.95
N LYS A 424 29.52 18.07 -6.84
CA LYS A 424 30.54 17.06 -6.50
C LYS A 424 31.42 17.45 -5.31
N LYS A 425 31.66 18.76 -5.11
CA LYS A 425 32.41 19.29 -3.97
C LYS A 425 31.69 19.04 -2.64
N ILE A 426 30.37 19.17 -2.58
CA ILE A 426 29.57 18.90 -1.38
C ILE A 426 29.55 17.39 -1.10
N LEU A 427 29.29 16.57 -2.14
CA LEU A 427 29.33 15.11 -2.03
C LEU A 427 30.66 14.61 -1.44
N LYS A 428 31.80 15.09 -1.95
CA LYS A 428 33.11 14.72 -1.39
C LYS A 428 33.29 15.11 0.08
N LYS A 429 32.73 16.24 0.52
CA LYS A 429 32.87 16.70 1.92
C LYS A 429 32.05 15.88 2.90
N ILE A 430 30.95 15.31 2.43
CA ILE A 430 30.18 14.36 3.21
C ILE A 430 30.68 12.92 3.02
N GLY A 431 31.91 12.70 2.55
CA GLY A 431 32.45 11.34 2.39
C GLY A 431 31.75 10.50 1.32
N PHE A 432 30.89 11.09 0.48
CA PHE A 432 30.27 10.39 -0.64
C PHE A 432 31.26 10.41 -1.82
N GLU A 433 32.03 9.32 -1.95
CA GLU A 433 33.08 9.18 -2.98
C GLU A 433 32.59 8.55 -4.29
N GLY A 434 31.37 7.99 -4.29
CA GLY A 434 30.76 7.34 -5.44
C GLY A 434 30.01 8.30 -6.37
N GLU A 435 29.51 7.73 -7.45
CA GLU A 435 28.53 8.36 -8.33
C GLU A 435 27.11 8.14 -7.76
N VAL A 436 26.28 9.18 -7.73
CA VAL A 436 24.86 9.03 -7.36
C VAL A 436 24.11 8.42 -8.53
N LYS A 437 23.77 7.14 -8.43
CA LYS A 437 23.03 6.39 -9.46
C LYS A 437 22.23 5.27 -8.83
N LEU A 438 21.13 4.89 -9.48
CA LEU A 438 20.31 3.78 -8.98
C LEU A 438 21.16 2.51 -8.88
N PRO A 439 21.10 1.79 -7.75
CA PRO A 439 21.87 0.56 -7.53
C PRO A 439 21.32 -0.62 -8.34
N VAL A 440 20.06 -0.56 -8.73
CA VAL A 440 19.37 -1.45 -9.68
C VAL A 440 18.29 -0.65 -10.40
N THR A 441 18.01 -1.01 -11.64
CA THR A 441 16.89 -0.48 -12.42
C THR A 441 15.70 -1.44 -12.39
N LYS A 442 14.50 -0.93 -12.72
CA LYS A 442 13.29 -1.75 -12.87
C LYS A 442 13.44 -2.89 -13.88
N ALA A 443 14.27 -2.70 -14.91
CA ALA A 443 14.53 -3.73 -15.93
C ALA A 443 15.42 -4.88 -15.42
N GLU A 444 16.32 -4.61 -14.48
CA GLU A 444 17.31 -5.57 -13.95
C GLU A 444 16.75 -6.49 -12.86
N VAL A 445 15.58 -6.17 -12.29
CA VAL A 445 14.94 -6.97 -11.23
C VAL A 445 13.80 -7.84 -11.77
N GLY A 446 13.40 -8.83 -11.00
CA GLY A 446 12.30 -9.74 -11.33
C GLY A 446 12.59 -10.66 -12.53
N PRO A 447 11.62 -11.48 -12.95
CA PRO A 447 11.81 -12.38 -14.07
C PRO A 447 11.78 -11.59 -15.39
N SER A 448 12.74 -11.84 -16.28
CA SER A 448 12.86 -11.13 -17.57
C SER A 448 11.69 -11.37 -18.52
N TYR A 449 10.96 -12.48 -18.35
CA TYR A 449 9.77 -12.82 -19.13
C TYR A 449 8.50 -12.11 -18.63
N TYR A 450 8.53 -11.51 -17.44
CA TYR A 450 7.36 -10.86 -16.85
C TYR A 450 7.30 -9.38 -17.24
N GLN A 451 6.17 -8.98 -17.80
CA GLN A 451 5.91 -7.59 -18.14
C GLN A 451 5.47 -6.83 -16.88
N LYS A 452 6.33 -5.91 -16.41
CA LYS A 452 6.12 -5.15 -15.17
C LYS A 452 5.09 -4.03 -15.28
N ASP A 453 4.98 -3.44 -16.47
CA ASP A 453 4.04 -2.37 -16.78
C ASP A 453 2.75 -2.96 -17.34
N GLN A 454 1.71 -3.03 -16.51
CA GLN A 454 0.37 -3.38 -16.94
C GLN A 454 -0.48 -2.12 -17.01
N ASN A 455 -0.73 -1.66 -18.23
CA ASN A 455 -1.63 -0.53 -18.49
C ASN A 455 -3.08 -0.98 -18.32
N LYS A 456 -3.63 -0.86 -17.11
CA LYS A 456 -5.09 -0.86 -16.93
C LYS A 456 -5.58 0.55 -17.24
N LEU A 457 -6.37 0.70 -18.30
CA LEU A 457 -6.97 1.98 -18.66
C LEU A 457 -7.88 2.46 -17.51
N GLY A 458 -7.63 3.68 -17.06
CA GLY A 458 -8.46 4.39 -16.09
C GLY A 458 -9.71 4.99 -16.74
N LEU A 459 -10.47 5.72 -15.95
CA LEU A 459 -11.65 6.47 -16.43
C LEU A 459 -11.26 7.42 -17.57
N ASN A 460 -12.07 7.47 -18.63
CA ASN A 460 -11.90 8.33 -19.82
C ASN A 460 -10.72 8.03 -20.75
N GLU A 461 -10.05 6.89 -20.62
CA GLU A 461 -8.88 6.55 -21.46
C GLU A 461 -9.21 5.60 -22.62
N GLY A 462 -10.43 5.08 -22.68
CA GLY A 462 -10.91 4.16 -23.72
C GLY A 462 -11.63 4.86 -24.87
N LYS A 463 -12.40 4.09 -25.63
CA LYS A 463 -13.18 4.63 -26.77
C LYS A 463 -14.53 5.17 -26.33
N VAL A 464 -15.10 6.04 -27.15
CA VAL A 464 -16.47 6.53 -27.00
C VAL A 464 -17.47 5.55 -27.62
N ILE A 465 -18.56 5.27 -26.91
CA ILE A 465 -19.70 4.44 -27.33
C ILE A 465 -20.96 5.31 -27.22
N GLU A 466 -21.52 5.68 -28.36
CA GLU A 466 -22.80 6.38 -28.43
C GLU A 466 -23.94 5.50 -27.93
N VAL A 467 -24.81 6.06 -27.09
CA VAL A 467 -25.94 5.33 -26.50
C VAL A 467 -27.25 5.99 -26.92
N GLU A 468 -28.09 5.22 -27.60
CA GLU A 468 -29.44 5.66 -27.96
C GLU A 468 -30.35 5.80 -26.71
N PRO A 469 -31.25 6.79 -26.65
CA PRO A 469 -32.23 6.92 -25.58
C PRO A 469 -33.13 5.69 -25.45
N GLY A 470 -33.66 5.46 -24.25
CA GLY A 470 -34.64 4.40 -24.01
C GLY A 470 -34.37 3.53 -22.80
N ILE A 471 -35.03 2.36 -22.79
CA ILE A 471 -35.04 1.45 -21.64
C ILE A 471 -33.79 0.56 -21.67
N ASN A 472 -33.01 0.58 -20.58
CA ASN A 472 -31.80 -0.21 -20.35
C ASN A 472 -30.68 -0.03 -21.38
N THR A 473 -30.74 0.97 -22.25
CA THR A 473 -29.73 1.17 -23.30
C THR A 473 -28.34 1.47 -22.73
N ILE A 474 -28.26 2.15 -21.58
CA ILE A 474 -27.01 2.31 -20.80
C ILE A 474 -26.40 0.95 -20.43
N ILE A 475 -27.24 0.01 -19.96
CA ILE A 475 -26.80 -1.32 -19.53
C ILE A 475 -26.36 -2.16 -20.74
N GLU A 476 -27.09 -2.07 -21.84
CA GLU A 476 -26.73 -2.75 -23.09
C GLU A 476 -25.42 -2.23 -23.66
N ALA A 477 -25.20 -0.91 -23.62
CA ALA A 477 -23.95 -0.29 -24.05
C ALA A 477 -22.79 -0.70 -23.13
N TYR A 478 -22.99 -0.69 -21.81
CA TYR A 478 -22.01 -1.17 -20.85
C TYR A 478 -21.61 -2.64 -21.08
N SER A 479 -22.56 -3.50 -21.44
CA SER A 479 -22.25 -4.93 -21.71
C SER A 479 -21.31 -5.15 -22.91
N LYS A 480 -21.12 -4.13 -23.74
CA LYS A 480 -20.25 -4.12 -24.92
C LYS A 480 -19.00 -3.25 -24.74
N SER A 481 -18.83 -2.63 -23.58
CA SER A 481 -17.71 -1.74 -23.30
C SER A 481 -16.54 -2.47 -22.65
N ASN A 482 -15.35 -1.87 -22.73
CA ASN A 482 -14.14 -2.33 -22.04
C ASN A 482 -13.72 -1.31 -20.96
N ALA A 483 -12.73 -1.67 -20.15
CA ALA A 483 -12.14 -0.76 -19.16
C ALA A 483 -11.68 0.55 -19.83
N GLY A 484 -12.11 1.67 -19.25
CA GLY A 484 -11.80 3.03 -19.66
C GLY A 484 -12.73 3.63 -20.73
N ASP A 485 -13.60 2.83 -21.34
CA ASP A 485 -14.55 3.33 -22.35
C ASP A 485 -15.51 4.37 -21.77
N ILE A 486 -16.09 5.18 -22.67
CA ILE A 486 -17.01 6.28 -22.35
C ILE A 486 -18.36 5.99 -23.00
N LEU A 487 -19.42 5.91 -22.21
CA LEU A 487 -20.79 5.85 -22.70
C LEU A 487 -21.30 7.28 -22.90
N GLN A 488 -21.42 7.69 -24.16
CA GLN A 488 -21.90 9.02 -24.55
C GLN A 488 -23.42 8.99 -24.73
N LEU A 489 -24.14 9.68 -23.85
CA LEU A 489 -25.59 9.84 -23.90
C LEU A 489 -25.96 11.08 -24.71
N LYS A 490 -27.06 11.00 -25.46
CA LYS A 490 -27.64 12.15 -26.18
C LYS A 490 -28.27 13.11 -25.18
N GLY A 491 -27.87 14.37 -25.26
CA GLY A 491 -28.31 15.38 -24.31
C GLY A 491 -29.81 15.65 -24.33
N GLY A 492 -30.39 15.92 -23.15
CA GLY A 492 -31.81 16.20 -22.93
C GLY A 492 -32.76 15.03 -23.19
N GLN A 493 -32.25 13.85 -23.52
CA GLN A 493 -33.06 12.65 -23.76
C GLN A 493 -33.18 11.78 -22.51
N GLU A 494 -34.20 10.92 -22.49
CA GLU A 494 -34.49 10.05 -21.34
C GLU A 494 -33.90 8.64 -21.48
N TYR A 495 -33.31 8.16 -20.40
CA TYR A 495 -32.72 6.84 -20.25
C TYR A 495 -33.27 6.19 -18.98
N ILE A 496 -34.07 5.14 -19.14
CA ILE A 496 -34.75 4.47 -18.03
C ILE A 496 -34.05 3.15 -17.72
N MET A 497 -33.61 2.99 -16.47
CA MET A 497 -33.01 1.76 -15.98
C MET A 497 -34.06 0.92 -15.22
N THR A 498 -34.50 -0.18 -15.81
CA THR A 498 -35.40 -1.15 -15.14
C THR A 498 -34.63 -2.34 -14.56
N LYS A 499 -33.30 -2.34 -14.71
CA LYS A 499 -32.35 -3.30 -14.14
C LYS A 499 -31.21 -2.53 -13.47
N THR A 500 -30.56 -3.19 -12.50
CA THR A 500 -29.34 -2.64 -11.89
C THR A 500 -28.17 -2.83 -12.84
N LEU A 501 -27.39 -1.77 -13.06
CA LEU A 501 -26.11 -1.83 -13.75
C LEU A 501 -25.03 -2.32 -12.79
N PHE A 502 -24.33 -3.41 -13.11
CA PHE A 502 -23.20 -3.90 -12.31
C PHE A 502 -21.88 -3.51 -12.97
N VAL A 503 -21.18 -2.53 -12.40
CA VAL A 503 -19.92 -1.99 -12.91
C VAL A 503 -18.75 -2.81 -12.38
N LYS A 504 -18.10 -3.59 -13.25
CA LYS A 504 -16.96 -4.50 -12.97
C LYS A 504 -15.66 -4.09 -13.66
N HIS A 505 -15.68 -2.98 -14.40
CA HIS A 505 -14.52 -2.35 -15.02
C HIS A 505 -14.73 -0.84 -15.07
N SER A 506 -13.64 -0.08 -15.17
CA SER A 506 -13.66 1.38 -15.21
C SER A 506 -14.53 1.89 -16.37
N ILE A 507 -15.51 2.75 -16.09
CA ILE A 507 -16.43 3.28 -17.09
C ILE A 507 -16.82 4.73 -16.78
N THR A 508 -16.89 5.56 -17.82
CA THR A 508 -17.52 6.89 -17.73
C THR A 508 -18.89 6.85 -18.40
N ILE A 509 -19.91 7.43 -17.77
CA ILE A 509 -21.22 7.71 -18.37
C ILE A 509 -21.37 9.22 -18.43
N LYS A 510 -21.43 9.78 -19.64
CA LYS A 510 -21.47 11.23 -19.82
C LYS A 510 -22.48 11.69 -20.85
N SER A 511 -22.84 12.96 -20.83
CA SER A 511 -23.61 13.59 -21.91
C SER A 511 -23.08 14.98 -22.22
N ASP A 512 -23.44 15.53 -23.39
CA ASP A 512 -23.06 16.91 -23.75
C ASP A 512 -24.07 17.95 -23.23
N ALA A 513 -25.28 17.51 -22.88
CA ALA A 513 -26.30 18.35 -22.26
C ALA A 513 -27.20 17.50 -21.36
N LYS A 514 -26.93 17.46 -20.04
CA LYS A 514 -27.72 16.80 -18.98
C LYS A 514 -28.80 15.81 -19.47
N ALA A 515 -28.38 14.66 -19.99
CA ALA A 515 -29.28 13.54 -20.29
C ALA A 515 -30.01 13.10 -19.02
N ILE A 516 -31.29 12.74 -19.14
CA ILE A 516 -32.18 12.40 -18.03
C ILE A 516 -32.04 10.90 -17.75
N VAL A 517 -31.41 10.54 -16.63
CA VAL A 517 -31.24 9.16 -16.18
C VAL A 517 -32.22 8.88 -15.05
N LYS A 518 -33.07 7.88 -15.25
CA LYS A 518 -34.06 7.41 -14.28
C LYS A 518 -33.86 5.93 -13.95
N SER A 519 -34.34 5.50 -12.79
CA SER A 519 -34.25 4.11 -12.36
C SER A 519 -35.52 3.65 -11.65
N GLU A 520 -36.04 2.49 -12.06
CA GLU A 520 -37.13 1.77 -11.39
C GLU A 520 -36.59 0.71 -10.40
N LYS A 521 -35.31 0.78 -10.06
CA LYS A 521 -34.66 -0.10 -9.09
C LYS A 521 -34.36 0.65 -7.79
N THR A 522 -34.43 -0.10 -6.68
CA THR A 522 -33.97 0.36 -5.37
C THR A 522 -32.47 0.68 -5.33
N VAL A 523 -31.69 0.11 -6.26
CA VAL A 523 -30.30 0.48 -6.58
C VAL A 523 -30.13 0.53 -8.09
N ALA A 524 -29.83 1.70 -8.65
CA ALA A 524 -29.66 1.88 -10.09
C ALA A 524 -28.32 1.29 -10.58
N ILE A 525 -27.22 1.65 -9.92
CA ILE A 525 -25.86 1.25 -10.29
C ILE A 525 -25.17 0.62 -9.09
N ARG A 526 -24.48 -0.50 -9.30
CA ARG A 526 -23.64 -1.16 -8.31
C ARG A 526 -22.21 -1.27 -8.80
N VAL A 527 -21.28 -0.63 -8.09
CA VAL A 527 -19.85 -0.80 -8.30
C VAL A 527 -19.40 -2.10 -7.62
N GLU A 528 -18.80 -2.99 -8.39
CA GLU A 528 -18.31 -4.30 -7.98
C GLU A 528 -16.77 -4.32 -8.07
N ASN A 529 -16.16 -5.42 -7.63
CA ASN A 529 -14.71 -5.62 -7.70
C ASN A 529 -14.18 -5.36 -9.12
N GLY A 530 -13.15 -4.50 -9.24
CA GLY A 530 -12.54 -4.09 -10.51
C GLY A 530 -13.19 -2.89 -11.20
N GLY A 531 -14.35 -2.43 -10.73
CA GLY A 531 -15.11 -1.31 -11.29
C GLY A 531 -14.70 0.07 -10.76
N ASP A 532 -14.62 1.04 -11.67
CA ASP A 532 -14.59 2.48 -11.37
C ASP A 532 -15.73 3.15 -12.13
N LEU A 533 -16.28 4.24 -11.60
CA LEU A 533 -17.43 4.90 -12.21
C LEU A 533 -17.28 6.43 -12.18
N GLU A 534 -17.44 7.05 -13.35
CA GLU A 534 -17.69 8.49 -13.48
C GLU A 534 -19.08 8.75 -14.07
N LEU A 535 -19.85 9.60 -13.39
CA LEU A 535 -21.10 10.17 -13.88
C LEU A 535 -20.84 11.65 -14.20
N ASN A 536 -21.00 12.03 -15.47
CA ASN A 536 -20.58 13.35 -15.94
C ASN A 536 -21.68 14.05 -16.75
N ASN A 537 -22.07 15.27 -16.33
CA ASN A 537 -23.06 16.10 -17.00
C ASN A 537 -24.40 15.35 -17.23
N LEU A 538 -24.97 14.80 -16.16
CA LEU A 538 -26.24 14.06 -16.19
C LEU A 538 -27.30 14.74 -15.32
N LEU A 539 -28.58 14.60 -15.69
CA LEU A 539 -29.71 14.85 -14.79
C LEU A 539 -30.19 13.49 -14.26
N ILE A 540 -29.91 13.19 -13.00
CA ILE A 540 -30.36 11.97 -12.33
C ILE A 540 -31.67 12.31 -11.59
N ASP A 541 -32.77 11.75 -12.08
CA ASP A 541 -34.11 11.96 -11.52
C ASP A 541 -34.65 10.65 -10.96
N ALA A 542 -34.87 10.60 -9.64
CA ALA A 542 -35.29 9.40 -8.95
C ALA A 542 -36.81 9.30 -8.72
N SER A 543 -37.61 10.12 -9.41
CA SER A 543 -39.08 10.12 -9.32
C SER A 543 -39.70 8.74 -9.56
N ASP A 544 -39.07 7.91 -10.39
CA ASP A 544 -39.59 6.62 -10.85
C ASP A 544 -39.04 5.46 -10.01
N ALA A 545 -38.26 5.75 -8.95
CA ALA A 545 -37.76 4.74 -8.04
C ALA A 545 -38.91 4.03 -7.29
N PRO A 546 -38.71 2.79 -6.82
CA PRO A 546 -39.71 2.12 -6.00
C PRO A 546 -39.97 2.87 -4.69
N ASP A 547 -41.23 2.97 -4.27
CA ASP A 547 -41.62 3.50 -2.95
C ASP A 547 -41.21 2.54 -1.82
N GLN A 548 -39.91 2.56 -1.50
CA GLN A 548 -39.28 1.73 -0.49
C GLN A 548 -38.19 2.53 0.21
N SER A 549 -38.04 2.29 1.51
CA SER A 549 -36.96 2.89 2.28
C SER A 549 -35.61 2.22 1.99
N GLY A 550 -34.53 2.98 2.12
CA GLY A 550 -33.17 2.45 1.98
C GLY A 550 -32.67 2.33 0.54
N ASN A 551 -33.38 2.96 -0.41
CA ASN A 551 -32.96 3.11 -1.81
C ASN A 551 -31.59 3.81 -1.94
N ALA A 552 -30.92 3.58 -3.06
CA ALA A 552 -29.72 4.30 -3.46
C ALA A 552 -29.65 4.48 -4.97
N ILE A 553 -28.99 5.53 -5.46
CA ILE A 553 -28.66 5.63 -6.89
C ILE A 553 -27.47 4.72 -7.18
N VAL A 554 -26.39 4.89 -6.40
CA VAL A 554 -25.16 4.10 -6.52
C VAL A 554 -24.95 3.31 -5.24
N SER A 555 -24.55 2.05 -5.36
CA SER A 555 -24.02 1.28 -4.23
C SER A 555 -22.68 0.63 -4.56
N THR A 556 -21.89 0.27 -3.54
CA THR A 556 -20.84 -0.74 -3.73
C THR A 556 -21.43 -2.16 -3.63
N SER A 557 -20.59 -3.18 -3.81
CA SER A 557 -20.97 -4.57 -3.61
C SER A 557 -21.48 -4.79 -2.20
N LYS A 558 -22.44 -5.71 -2.04
CA LYS A 558 -22.86 -6.17 -0.71
C LYS A 558 -21.84 -7.11 -0.07
N TYR A 559 -20.90 -7.62 -0.88
CA TYR A 559 -19.83 -8.52 -0.48
C TYR A 559 -18.50 -7.76 -0.47
N SER A 560 -17.47 -8.39 0.09
CA SER A 560 -16.13 -7.81 0.12
C SER A 560 -15.63 -7.48 -1.28
N MET A 561 -15.01 -6.31 -1.42
CA MET A 561 -14.28 -5.93 -2.61
C MET A 561 -12.82 -5.84 -2.20
N ASN A 562 -11.94 -6.58 -2.87
CA ASN A 562 -10.51 -6.48 -2.62
C ASN A 562 -9.81 -5.48 -3.55
N ASP A 563 -10.43 -5.02 -4.63
CA ASP A 563 -10.02 -3.86 -5.42
C ASP A 563 -10.54 -2.57 -4.82
N ASN A 564 -9.69 -1.55 -4.81
CA ASN A 564 -10.14 -0.20 -4.52
C ASN A 564 -10.85 0.36 -5.75
N TYR A 565 -11.83 1.22 -5.54
CA TYR A 565 -12.61 1.83 -6.63
C TYR A 565 -12.49 3.35 -6.63
N ILE A 566 -12.73 3.94 -7.79
CA ILE A 566 -12.91 5.38 -7.97
C ILE A 566 -14.38 5.66 -8.30
N PHE A 567 -14.97 6.64 -7.62
CA PHE A 567 -16.31 7.13 -7.92
C PHE A 567 -16.33 8.65 -8.07
N LYS A 568 -16.74 9.12 -9.25
CA LYS A 568 -16.81 10.56 -9.56
C LYS A 568 -18.21 10.94 -10.03
N THR A 569 -18.70 12.07 -9.53
CA THR A 569 -19.92 12.73 -10.00
C THR A 569 -19.57 14.19 -10.32
N ILE A 570 -19.61 14.54 -11.60
CA ILE A 570 -19.11 15.81 -12.12
C ILE A 570 -20.21 16.46 -12.97
N ASP A 571 -20.42 17.77 -12.83
CA ASP A 571 -21.37 18.56 -13.65
C ASP A 571 -22.82 18.04 -13.62
N CYS A 572 -23.20 17.27 -12.60
CA CYS A 572 -24.50 16.61 -12.55
C CYS A 572 -25.58 17.47 -11.87
N THR A 573 -26.85 17.09 -12.07
CA THR A 573 -27.96 17.47 -11.19
C THR A 573 -28.63 16.21 -10.70
N VAL A 574 -28.82 16.07 -9.40
CA VAL A 574 -29.42 14.91 -8.75
C VAL A 574 -30.63 15.39 -7.97
N LYS A 575 -31.82 14.87 -8.29
CA LYS A 575 -33.07 15.33 -7.67
C LYS A 575 -34.08 14.22 -7.40
N ASN A 576 -35.04 14.52 -6.51
CA ASN A 576 -36.19 13.68 -6.21
C ASN A 576 -35.83 12.31 -5.59
N LEU A 577 -34.75 12.24 -4.81
CA LEU A 577 -34.44 11.06 -4.00
C LEU A 577 -35.28 11.13 -2.71
N ASN A 578 -36.60 11.24 -2.85
CA ASN A 578 -37.50 11.57 -1.75
C ASN A 578 -38.83 10.79 -1.77
N ILE A 579 -38.99 9.80 -2.66
CA ILE A 579 -40.22 8.99 -2.73
C ILE A 579 -40.55 8.30 -1.40
N ASN A 580 -39.53 7.92 -0.64
CA ASN A 580 -39.63 7.42 0.72
C ASN A 580 -38.43 7.93 1.54
N HIS A 581 -38.39 7.63 2.84
CA HIS A 581 -37.28 8.01 3.71
C HIS A 581 -36.01 7.19 3.43
N THR A 582 -34.84 7.75 3.79
CA THR A 582 -33.55 7.05 3.72
C THR A 582 -33.17 6.65 2.27
N PHE A 583 -33.44 7.53 1.31
CA PHE A 583 -32.95 7.35 -0.06
C PHE A 583 -31.59 8.05 -0.19
N ASN A 584 -30.52 7.25 -0.26
CA ASN A 584 -29.15 7.74 -0.34
C ASN A 584 -28.74 8.01 -1.80
N PHE A 585 -27.72 8.86 -2.01
CA PHE A 585 -27.09 8.92 -3.32
C PHE A 585 -26.10 7.77 -3.50
N LEU A 586 -25.02 7.77 -2.70
CA LEU A 586 -24.06 6.67 -2.60
C LEU A 586 -24.26 5.89 -1.30
N LYS A 587 -24.49 4.59 -1.43
CA LYS A 587 -24.56 3.64 -0.31
C LYS A 587 -23.45 2.60 -0.41
N ILE A 588 -22.49 2.67 0.49
CA ILE A 588 -21.42 1.66 0.55
C ILE A 588 -21.73 0.55 1.57
N TYR A 589 -20.93 -0.51 1.52
CA TYR A 589 -21.00 -1.67 2.42
C TYR A 589 -19.63 -1.95 3.05
N PRO A 590 -19.58 -2.70 4.17
CA PRO A 590 -18.32 -3.07 4.82
C PRO A 590 -17.36 -3.78 3.88
N SER A 591 -16.06 -3.68 4.17
CA SER A 591 -14.97 -4.25 3.37
C SER A 591 -14.92 -3.76 1.92
N THR A 592 -15.43 -2.55 1.66
CA THR A 592 -15.25 -1.82 0.40
C THR A 592 -14.46 -0.55 0.66
N MET A 593 -13.54 -0.21 -0.27
CA MET A 593 -12.60 0.90 -0.09
C MET A 593 -12.50 1.71 -1.37
N ALA A 594 -12.83 3.00 -1.29
CA ALA A 594 -12.58 3.92 -2.38
C ALA A 594 -11.14 4.42 -2.31
N ASP A 595 -10.45 4.43 -3.44
CA ASP A 595 -9.27 5.28 -3.59
C ASP A 595 -9.72 6.75 -3.55
N THR A 596 -10.67 7.09 -4.42
CA THR A 596 -11.17 8.48 -4.54
C THR A 596 -12.68 8.50 -4.72
N ILE A 597 -13.35 9.33 -3.92
CA ILE A 597 -14.73 9.77 -4.13
C ILE A 597 -14.71 11.26 -4.42
N GLN A 598 -15.27 11.68 -5.56
CA GLN A 598 -15.31 13.07 -5.98
C GLN A 598 -16.73 13.51 -6.35
N ILE A 599 -17.18 14.60 -5.76
CA ILE A 599 -18.37 15.36 -6.17
C ILE A 599 -17.89 16.74 -6.59
N GLN A 600 -18.11 17.11 -7.85
CA GLN A 600 -17.67 18.40 -8.38
C GLN A 600 -18.76 19.05 -9.21
N ASN A 601 -18.96 20.36 -9.02
CA ASN A 601 -19.92 21.16 -9.79
C ASN A 601 -21.30 20.48 -9.94
N THR A 602 -21.79 19.91 -8.84
CA THR A 602 -23.01 19.09 -8.86
C THR A 602 -24.06 19.65 -7.92
N ASP A 603 -25.30 19.72 -8.41
CA ASP A 603 -26.45 20.17 -7.64
C ASP A 603 -27.23 18.95 -7.10
N PHE A 604 -27.49 18.92 -5.80
CA PHE A 604 -28.36 17.94 -5.14
C PHE A 604 -29.58 18.65 -4.56
N GLU A 605 -30.78 18.17 -4.90
CA GLU A 605 -32.04 18.70 -4.37
C GLU A 605 -32.99 17.58 -3.94
N ASP A 606 -33.63 17.75 -2.79
CA ASP A 606 -34.68 16.84 -2.27
C ASP A 606 -34.22 15.39 -2.14
N VAL A 607 -33.32 15.15 -1.19
CA VAL A 607 -32.77 13.82 -0.88
C VAL A 607 -33.10 13.46 0.58
N THR A 608 -33.80 12.34 0.83
CA THR A 608 -34.20 11.97 2.22
C THR A 608 -33.12 11.20 2.98
N GLY A 609 -32.13 10.64 2.29
CA GLY A 609 -30.97 9.93 2.87
C GLY A 609 -29.70 10.78 2.86
N ALA A 610 -28.56 10.10 2.96
CA ALA A 610 -27.23 10.72 2.91
C ALA A 610 -26.71 10.79 1.46
N ILE A 611 -25.80 11.73 1.19
CA ILE A 611 -25.12 11.76 -0.12
C ILE A 611 -24.00 10.71 -0.13
N LEU A 612 -23.11 10.73 0.87
CA LEU A 612 -21.97 9.82 1.03
C LEU A 612 -21.99 9.17 2.43
N ALA A 613 -22.53 7.95 2.54
CA ALA A 613 -22.58 7.21 3.82
C ALA A 613 -21.34 6.32 4.01
N LEU A 614 -20.19 6.91 4.38
CA LEU A 614 -18.85 6.29 4.43
C LEU A 614 -18.46 5.78 5.84
N ASP A 615 -19.46 5.34 6.59
CA ASP A 615 -19.45 5.00 8.01
C ASP A 615 -19.63 3.49 8.26
N LYS A 616 -18.98 2.62 7.46
CA LYS A 616 -19.28 1.17 7.48
C LYS A 616 -18.27 0.31 8.24
N GLU A 617 -17.08 0.84 8.54
CA GLU A 617 -16.07 0.17 9.36
C GLU A 617 -16.09 0.64 10.83
N VAL A 618 -17.15 0.31 11.56
CA VAL A 618 -17.42 0.86 12.91
C VAL A 618 -16.89 0.03 14.08
N ASP A 619 -16.02 -0.94 13.81
CA ASP A 619 -15.47 -1.86 14.83
C ASP A 619 -14.27 -1.26 15.60
N ASP A 620 -13.91 0.00 15.36
CA ASP A 620 -12.78 0.69 15.99
C ASP A 620 -11.40 0.01 15.78
N LEU A 621 -11.22 -0.65 14.61
CA LEU A 621 -9.97 -1.35 14.26
C LEU A 621 -9.04 -0.55 13.33
N GLY A 622 -9.29 0.75 13.13
CA GLY A 622 -8.52 1.59 12.20
C GLY A 622 -8.84 1.39 10.72
N MET A 623 -9.89 0.62 10.41
CA MET A 623 -10.41 0.43 9.06
C MET A 623 -11.27 1.65 8.65
N TYR A 624 -11.29 1.97 7.36
CA TYR A 624 -12.11 3.06 6.80
C TYR A 624 -12.47 2.76 5.34
N ASN A 625 -13.37 3.56 4.75
CA ASN A 625 -13.97 3.25 3.45
C ASN A 625 -13.56 4.16 2.28
N ALA A 626 -12.83 5.26 2.51
CA ALA A 626 -12.37 6.15 1.43
C ALA A 626 -11.07 6.86 1.79
N GLU A 627 -10.09 6.81 0.89
CA GLU A 627 -8.80 7.49 1.08
C GLU A 627 -8.89 8.99 0.76
N TYR A 628 -9.52 9.34 -0.37
CA TYR A 628 -9.79 10.72 -0.74
C TYR A 628 -11.30 10.96 -0.88
N VAL A 629 -11.83 11.96 -0.17
CA VAL A 629 -13.21 12.46 -0.32
C VAL A 629 -13.14 13.93 -0.70
N ILE A 630 -13.55 14.25 -1.92
CA ILE A 630 -13.44 15.59 -2.51
C ILE A 630 -14.84 16.08 -2.85
N ILE A 631 -15.26 17.19 -2.26
CA ILE A 631 -16.51 17.88 -2.57
C ILE A 631 -16.13 19.32 -2.96
N ASP A 632 -16.36 19.71 -4.21
CA ASP A 632 -15.98 21.03 -4.70
C ASP A 632 -17.08 21.67 -5.54
N GLN A 633 -17.26 22.98 -5.40
CA GLN A 633 -18.15 23.80 -6.23
C GLN A 633 -19.60 23.25 -6.32
N SER A 634 -20.11 22.64 -5.25
CA SER A 634 -21.36 21.89 -5.30
C SER A 634 -22.44 22.49 -4.40
N ASN A 635 -23.71 22.30 -4.78
CA ASN A 635 -24.85 22.83 -4.04
C ASN A 635 -25.71 21.69 -3.51
N PHE A 636 -26.07 21.77 -2.24
CA PHE A 636 -26.88 20.78 -1.55
C PHE A 636 -28.08 21.46 -0.91
N LYS A 637 -29.29 21.09 -1.33
CA LYS A 637 -30.53 21.70 -0.86
C LYS A 637 -31.54 20.63 -0.44
N ASN A 638 -32.17 20.82 0.72
CA ASN A 638 -33.19 19.90 1.25
C ASN A 638 -32.68 18.46 1.38
N ILE A 639 -31.54 18.28 2.04
CA ILE A 639 -30.96 16.96 2.29
C ILE A 639 -31.34 16.53 3.70
N GLY A 640 -32.13 15.47 3.84
CA GLY A 640 -32.64 15.02 5.12
C GLY A 640 -31.54 14.55 6.08
N ASN A 641 -30.52 13.86 5.56
CA ASN A 641 -29.40 13.34 6.34
C ASN A 641 -28.10 14.12 6.07
N THR A 642 -26.94 13.56 6.40
CA THR A 642 -25.62 14.15 6.16
C THR A 642 -25.18 14.10 4.70
N ILE A 643 -24.39 15.06 4.25
CA ILE A 643 -23.71 15.03 2.95
C ILE A 643 -22.61 13.97 2.97
N ALA A 644 -21.82 13.92 4.03
CA ALA A 644 -20.77 12.92 4.19
C ALA A 644 -20.67 12.49 5.65
N ASP A 645 -20.70 11.17 5.86
CA ASP A 645 -20.41 10.53 7.13
C ASP A 645 -19.12 9.73 6.96
N VAL A 646 -17.96 10.32 7.28
CA VAL A 646 -16.66 9.67 7.11
C VAL A 646 -16.18 9.17 8.45
N TYR A 647 -15.92 7.86 8.53
CA TYR A 647 -15.54 7.22 9.78
C TYR A 647 -14.24 6.41 9.66
N ARG A 648 -13.32 6.66 10.61
CA ARG A 648 -12.17 5.83 10.94
C ARG A 648 -12.03 5.78 12.46
N GLY A 649 -12.50 4.69 13.05
CA GLY A 649 -12.47 4.47 14.50
C GLY A 649 -11.17 3.84 15.02
N GLY A 650 -11.03 3.80 16.35
CA GLY A 650 -9.90 3.16 17.03
C GLY A 650 -8.65 4.03 17.19
N THR A 651 -7.52 3.36 17.48
CA THR A 651 -6.23 4.00 17.79
C THR A 651 -5.10 3.60 16.83
N ASP A 652 -5.44 3.10 15.64
CA ASP A 652 -4.43 2.77 14.64
C ASP A 652 -3.72 4.02 14.08
N GLU A 653 -2.41 3.93 13.87
CA GLU A 653 -1.57 5.00 13.31
C GLU A 653 -0.82 4.53 12.05
N SER A 654 -1.30 3.45 11.43
CA SER A 654 -0.62 2.73 10.35
C SER A 654 -1.16 3.10 8.96
N THR A 655 -2.14 3.99 8.89
CA THR A 655 -2.89 4.36 7.69
C THR A 655 -2.60 5.80 7.24
N PHE A 656 -3.07 6.15 6.04
CA PHE A 656 -2.80 7.44 5.39
C PHE A 656 -3.95 8.42 5.57
N GLY A 657 -5.17 8.01 5.20
CA GLY A 657 -6.37 8.81 5.30
C GLY A 657 -7.33 8.39 6.43
N PRO A 658 -8.61 8.81 6.35
CA PRO A 658 -9.18 9.58 5.24
C PRO A 658 -8.56 10.99 5.08
N ASN A 659 -8.46 11.44 3.84
CA ASN A 659 -8.15 12.80 3.44
C ASN A 659 -9.40 13.42 2.82
N VAL A 660 -9.90 14.50 3.42
CA VAL A 660 -11.17 15.11 3.04
C VAL A 660 -10.96 16.57 2.67
N SER A 661 -11.53 16.98 1.53
CA SER A 661 -11.58 18.35 1.07
C SER A 661 -13.01 18.73 0.71
N VAL A 662 -13.51 19.81 1.32
CA VAL A 662 -14.84 20.37 1.04
C VAL A 662 -14.67 21.86 0.74
N THR A 663 -14.84 22.24 -0.52
CA THR A 663 -14.51 23.58 -1.01
C THR A 663 -15.63 24.20 -1.83
N ASN A 664 -15.74 25.53 -1.79
CA ASN A 664 -16.61 26.31 -2.68
C ASN A 664 -18.08 25.84 -2.74
N SER A 665 -18.62 25.30 -1.63
CA SER A 665 -19.89 24.56 -1.64
C SER A 665 -20.95 25.19 -0.74
N THR A 666 -22.22 25.03 -1.11
CA THR A 666 -23.37 25.57 -0.37
C THR A 666 -24.23 24.44 0.20
N PHE A 667 -24.62 24.57 1.47
CA PHE A 667 -25.48 23.64 2.21
C PHE A 667 -26.72 24.38 2.72
N GLU A 668 -27.90 24.08 2.17
CA GLU A 668 -29.17 24.70 2.55
C GLU A 668 -30.19 23.66 3.01
N GLU A 669 -30.70 23.79 4.24
CA GLU A 669 -31.66 22.83 4.82
C GLU A 669 -31.13 21.38 4.83
N VAL A 670 -29.87 21.20 5.27
CA VAL A 670 -29.17 19.91 5.31
C VAL A 670 -29.16 19.32 6.73
N GLY A 671 -29.40 18.01 6.84
CA GLY A 671 -29.12 17.22 8.04
C GLY A 671 -30.13 17.32 9.17
N LYS A 672 -31.33 17.87 8.92
CA LYS A 672 -32.36 18.13 9.95
C LYS A 672 -33.39 17.02 10.15
N ASP A 673 -33.41 15.96 9.34
CA ASP A 673 -34.38 14.87 9.54
C ASP A 673 -34.09 14.14 10.84
N LYS A 674 -35.13 13.78 11.59
CA LYS A 674 -35.03 13.00 12.84
C LYS A 674 -34.34 11.63 12.71
N ARG A 675 -34.19 11.12 11.49
CA ARG A 675 -33.46 9.88 11.18
C ARG A 675 -31.97 10.10 10.99
N ASN A 676 -31.53 11.34 10.84
CA ASN A 676 -30.13 11.70 10.98
C ASN A 676 -29.74 11.59 12.45
N LYS A 677 -29.20 10.44 12.86
CA LYS A 677 -28.81 10.23 14.26
C LYS A 677 -27.67 11.13 14.70
N GLU A 678 -26.81 11.51 13.75
CA GLU A 678 -25.71 12.44 14.01
C GLU A 678 -26.19 13.88 14.16
N MET A 679 -27.39 14.23 13.68
CA MET A 679 -27.91 15.60 13.69
C MET A 679 -26.85 16.59 13.17
N SER A 680 -26.25 16.27 12.03
CA SER A 680 -25.15 17.00 11.39
C SER A 680 -25.36 17.13 9.88
N SER A 681 -24.77 18.17 9.28
CA SER A 681 -24.71 18.29 7.82
C SER A 681 -23.52 17.54 7.23
N LEU A 682 -22.43 17.44 8.00
CA LEU A 682 -21.21 16.71 7.69
C LEU A 682 -20.67 16.14 9.01
N THR A 683 -20.21 14.89 8.99
CA THR A 683 -19.58 14.22 10.14
C THR A 683 -18.24 13.64 9.72
N PHE A 684 -17.19 13.99 10.45
CA PHE A 684 -15.83 13.51 10.21
C PHE A 684 -15.26 12.91 11.50
N HIS A 685 -15.21 11.58 11.56
CA HIS A 685 -14.62 10.83 12.66
C HIS A 685 -13.28 10.24 12.23
N GLY A 686 -12.20 10.64 12.88
CA GLY A 686 -10.85 10.09 12.68
C GLY A 686 -10.21 10.41 11.33
N VAL A 687 -10.75 11.40 10.60
CA VAL A 687 -10.13 11.98 9.39
C VAL A 687 -8.75 12.53 9.74
N GLN A 688 -7.74 12.18 8.94
CA GLN A 688 -6.33 12.51 9.22
C GLN A 688 -5.90 13.83 8.60
N HIS A 689 -6.54 14.22 7.50
CA HIS A 689 -6.36 15.52 6.87
C HIS A 689 -7.72 16.05 6.39
N LEU A 690 -8.15 17.18 6.94
CA LEU A 690 -9.41 17.84 6.61
C LEU A 690 -9.16 19.29 6.22
N VAL A 691 -9.65 19.68 5.04
CA VAL A 691 -9.74 21.07 4.61
C VAL A 691 -11.18 21.39 4.26
N VAL A 692 -11.74 22.40 4.91
CA VAL A 692 -13.06 22.97 4.60
C VAL A 692 -12.86 24.45 4.30
N GLU A 693 -13.15 24.88 3.08
CA GLU A 693 -12.82 26.24 2.62
C GLU A 693 -13.92 26.84 1.75
N ASP A 694 -14.16 28.15 1.88
CA ASP A 694 -15.08 28.90 1.02
C ASP A 694 -16.50 28.30 0.95
N CYS A 695 -17.01 27.81 2.08
CA CYS A 695 -18.31 27.14 2.15
C CYS A 695 -19.39 27.96 2.87
N LEU A 696 -20.64 27.74 2.48
CA LEU A 696 -21.81 28.45 3.02
C LEU A 696 -22.85 27.47 3.55
N TRP A 697 -23.09 27.49 4.86
CA TRP A 697 -24.23 26.82 5.47
C TRP A 697 -25.36 27.81 5.67
N LYS A 698 -26.57 27.41 5.29
CA LYS A 698 -27.83 28.11 5.52
C LYS A 698 -28.80 27.15 6.17
N LYS A 699 -29.31 27.52 7.34
CA LYS A 699 -30.36 26.76 8.05
C LYS A 699 -30.07 25.26 7.99
N SER A 700 -28.89 24.84 8.40
CA SER A 700 -28.47 23.45 8.31
C SER A 700 -28.09 22.92 9.69
N ALA A 701 -27.95 21.61 9.81
CA ALA A 701 -27.32 20.99 10.97
C ALA A 701 -25.80 21.29 10.97
N PRO A 702 -25.13 21.27 12.14
CA PRO A 702 -23.72 21.65 12.24
C PRO A 702 -22.77 20.70 11.49
N LEU A 703 -21.57 21.19 11.20
CA LEU A 703 -20.38 20.38 10.90
C LEU A 703 -19.86 19.75 12.20
N LYS A 704 -19.69 18.42 12.22
CA LYS A 704 -19.18 17.67 13.38
C LYS A 704 -17.83 17.04 13.12
N LEU A 705 -16.91 17.24 14.06
CA LEU A 705 -15.57 16.67 14.06
C LEU A 705 -15.39 15.76 15.28
N PHE A 706 -14.85 14.56 15.06
CA PHE A 706 -14.34 13.70 16.10
C PHE A 706 -12.88 13.37 15.79
N LEU A 707 -11.98 14.15 16.37
CA LEU A 707 -10.54 14.06 16.17
C LEU A 707 -9.99 12.90 17.01
N THR A 708 -9.32 11.95 16.34
CA THR A 708 -8.68 10.79 16.98
C THR A 708 -7.16 10.97 17.03
N ASN A 709 -6.43 9.94 17.45
CA ASN A 709 -4.98 9.95 17.41
C ASN A 709 -4.45 10.07 15.97
N GLY A 710 -3.16 10.35 15.84
CA GLY A 710 -2.54 10.57 14.53
C GLY A 710 -2.03 12.00 14.30
N GLU A 711 -2.30 12.91 15.23
CA GLU A 711 -2.10 14.36 15.06
C GLU A 711 -2.78 14.86 13.77
N PRO A 712 -4.11 14.66 13.66
CA PRO A 712 -4.83 15.00 12.44
C PRO A 712 -4.74 16.51 12.18
N ILE A 713 -4.67 16.88 10.90
CA ILE A 713 -4.67 18.27 10.47
C ILE A 713 -6.09 18.61 10.03
N SER A 714 -6.77 19.52 10.73
CA SER A 714 -8.12 19.97 10.39
C SER A 714 -8.18 21.49 10.31
N ILE A 715 -8.46 22.00 9.12
CA ILE A 715 -8.50 23.44 8.81
C ILE A 715 -9.87 23.78 8.25
N ILE A 716 -10.55 24.74 8.89
CA ILE A 716 -11.81 25.31 8.39
C ILE A 716 -11.59 26.81 8.18
N LYS A 717 -11.70 27.27 6.94
CA LYS A 717 -11.43 28.67 6.61
C LYS A 717 -12.46 29.28 5.66
N ASP A 718 -12.64 30.60 5.77
CA ASP A 718 -13.46 31.41 4.86
C ASP A 718 -14.91 30.92 4.73
N CYS A 719 -15.44 30.28 5.77
CA CYS A 719 -16.78 29.70 5.79
C CYS A 719 -17.80 30.63 6.45
N THR A 720 -19.06 30.57 6.00
CA THR A 720 -20.19 31.28 6.62
C THR A 720 -21.26 30.30 7.08
N PHE A 721 -21.68 30.41 8.33
CA PHE A 721 -22.78 29.66 8.93
C PHE A 721 -23.93 30.62 9.24
N ASP A 722 -24.98 30.58 8.43
CA ASP A 722 -26.18 31.40 8.51
C ASP A 722 -27.35 30.56 9.07
N GLU A 723 -27.93 31.01 10.18
CA GLU A 723 -28.98 30.28 10.93
C GLU A 723 -28.59 28.79 11.17
N THR A 724 -27.29 28.55 11.36
CA THR A 724 -26.69 27.22 11.50
C THR A 724 -25.79 27.22 12.72
N GLU A 725 -25.81 26.14 13.50
CA GLU A 725 -24.93 26.01 14.67
C GLU A 725 -23.45 26.02 14.27
N LYS A 726 -22.61 26.50 15.20
CA LYS A 726 -21.16 26.46 15.03
C LYS A 726 -20.64 25.02 14.90
N VAL A 727 -19.42 24.88 14.40
CA VAL A 727 -18.68 23.62 14.38
C VAL A 727 -18.68 22.97 15.77
N VAL A 728 -18.96 21.67 15.82
CA VAL A 728 -18.96 20.86 17.04
C VAL A 728 -17.80 19.87 16.97
N ALA A 729 -16.91 19.89 17.96
CA ALA A 729 -15.74 19.03 18.02
C ALA A 729 -15.55 18.43 19.42
N ASN A 730 -14.88 17.27 19.52
CA ASN A 730 -14.48 16.64 20.78
C ASN A 730 -13.19 17.23 21.39
N SER A 731 -12.42 18.01 20.63
CA SER A 731 -11.20 18.69 21.08
C SER A 731 -10.95 19.97 20.28
N ASP A 732 -10.03 20.81 20.75
CA ASP A 732 -9.65 22.07 20.12
C ASP A 732 -8.49 21.91 19.09
N GLN A 733 -8.19 20.68 18.66
CA GLN A 733 -7.08 20.38 17.72
C GLN A 733 -7.45 20.63 16.25
N TYR A 734 -8.09 21.76 15.97
CA TYR A 734 -8.44 22.21 14.61
C TYR A 734 -8.29 23.74 14.53
N SER A 735 -8.10 24.28 13.33
CA SER A 735 -8.03 25.73 13.11
C SER A 735 -9.31 26.27 12.48
N LEU A 736 -9.69 27.48 12.91
CA LEU A 736 -10.74 28.29 12.30
C LEU A 736 -10.12 29.60 11.81
N GLU A 737 -10.32 29.93 10.53
CA GLU A 737 -9.81 31.16 9.92
C GLU A 737 -10.96 31.88 9.17
N ASN A 738 -11.20 33.16 9.44
CA ASN A 738 -12.25 33.95 8.76
C ASN A 738 -13.68 33.35 8.78
N VAL A 739 -14.02 32.52 9.77
CA VAL A 739 -15.35 31.91 9.88
C VAL A 739 -16.38 32.90 10.42
N LYS A 740 -17.51 33.06 9.71
CA LYS A 740 -18.60 33.98 10.06
C LYS A 740 -19.84 33.22 10.53
N MET A 741 -20.48 33.74 11.58
CA MET A 741 -21.78 33.26 12.06
C MET A 741 -22.83 34.37 11.86
N ILE A 742 -23.95 34.06 11.22
CA ILE A 742 -25.06 35.01 10.98
C ILE A 742 -26.32 34.48 11.67
N ASN A 743 -26.89 35.31 12.56
CA ASN A 743 -28.14 35.10 13.32
C ASN A 743 -28.24 33.77 14.11
N LYS A 744 -28.15 33.86 15.44
CA LYS A 744 -28.43 32.76 16.37
C LYS A 744 -29.74 32.99 17.12
#